data_AF-N6T897-F1
#
_entry.id   AF-N6T897-F1
#
_cell.length_a   1.000
_cell.length_b   1.000
_cell.length_c   1.000
_cell.angle_alpha   90.00
_cell.angle_beta   90.00
_cell.angle_gamma   90.00
#
_symmetry.space_group_name_H-M   'P 1'
#
loop_
_entity.id
_entity.type
_entity.pdbx_description
1 polymer ?
#
loop_
_entity_poly.entity_id
_entity_poly.type
_entity_poly.pdbx_seq_one_letter_code
_entity_poly.pdbx_strand_id
1 'polypeptide(L)'
;MSGAGCSNENNLNRLALEKSPYLLQHATNPVDWYPWGEEAFAKAQSEDKPIFLSVGYSTCHCLKALEDHAKKGLLSADKSQVAGEDCWHKCALQLSRSYEADFGGFSMAPKFPQPTNFNFLFHLYDKEKDTERGLQCLEMCLHTLKKMAYGGIHDHVNEGFARYSVDERWHVPHFEKMLYDQAQLTVSYCDAYVVTKDEFFADVAKDILSYVSKDLSHELGGFYCAQDADSYPYEGALHKMEGAFCVWEYDEIRNLLDEETNGIKHSDVVIFHYNVKEKGNVSLAQDPHKELKNKNILSCFDSYESTARKFNISIVLLKEILEKSHKVLYEERQKRPKPDTDTKILTSWNGLMISGFAKAGFVLKNQSYINRAILAANFIKKFLYSEEDKFLFRCCYKGDTGQISQTSSPIAGFLDDYAFLIRGLLDLYESSLDADWLQWAETLQETQNALFWDETNAGYFSSSSLDKSILLRSKEEDYLIDQDGVEPCGNSVSVHNLIRLSTYLHRNDLREKAGETLACFSERLKMFPIALPEMTSALMLYHNFPTQVFIAGPTEDNSTQALLDVVRSRFMPGRILAVADGPGGRAGLLYRRIETLHRLKPIEGRAAAYVCRNFTCSLPVTEPAELATSLDDASRKAAHWVRSQHPELFNHRECDPPVELFFPPITYNENSNVTESDLQSAISKNQVSDAILINNLLKAKSIDIAETTKQSLLELLCFNNSEDLLPEEFIEERWFKQSSRLREKQRKTWKDGSLADEIFISMENPSAEAYSAMIQGLAKFNHASRAHHLFEEAQAKGLVDLDTYNAIIKVAPFLKENTDLRWAFVVNILENIKQAGLKPTLGTLNSVLLALSTMGTSEMVRTSTLKTLNEFKSLGIEPTLGSWYYVLITFCKERGPRNGILTSILANVENKAYQIQDITDTNFFVTAMDVARNHLNDVSVAQRVHKLLLLDNNYDLIGDSYRESIYYRHYFSLLLPNVPFEEFMETTYNKLVPNVYVPEPSVMKEVIKQIELNGAIEHIPRIWSDMIVFNHNNREDLIAYILAVMVDNVVPEGSELVEKFSKIGLDIYTSIDGQAEDKYNSVKFTGDMLGKIMILLLRNSDFENASLVMHKLIHQHQKIVGVPSFDALDLFVDHCIINKTPSRAIECIQYASDSGFPDVLGLGVKLNEKLTLDEGHLNRLSKCVNIKIR
;
A
#
# COMPACT_ATOMS: atom_id res chain seq x y z
N MET A 1 11.12 13.98 -69.34
CA MET A 1 12.31 14.17 -70.19
C MET A 1 13.44 14.55 -69.25
N SER A 2 14.23 13.58 -68.78
CA SER A 2 15.61 13.30 -69.24
C SER A 2 16.49 14.55 -69.06
N GLY A 3 17.24 14.67 -67.96
CA GLY A 3 18.58 14.08 -67.80
C GLY A 3 19.62 15.11 -68.28
N ALA A 4 20.78 15.33 -67.68
CA ALA A 4 21.53 14.71 -66.59
C ALA A 4 22.68 15.68 -66.23
N GLY A 5 23.33 15.48 -65.09
CA GLY A 5 24.76 15.79 -64.97
C GLY A 5 25.23 16.40 -63.65
N CYS A 6 25.67 15.54 -62.72
CA CYS A 6 27.06 15.68 -62.24
C CYS A 6 27.97 15.80 -63.48
N SER A 7 28.89 16.75 -63.54
CA SER A 7 30.05 16.79 -62.66
C SER A 7 30.46 18.22 -62.33
N ASN A 8 30.60 18.53 -61.04
CA ASN A 8 31.80 19.17 -60.53
C ASN A 8 31.96 18.79 -59.06
N GLU A 9 32.93 17.92 -58.82
CA GLU A 9 33.55 17.74 -57.51
C GLU A 9 34.17 19.08 -57.07
N ASN A 10 34.07 19.37 -55.77
CA ASN A 10 34.77 20.45 -55.03
C ASN A 10 34.38 21.91 -55.28
N ASN A 11 33.14 22.30 -54.95
CA ASN A 11 32.90 23.68 -54.48
C ASN A 11 32.73 23.66 -52.96
N LEU A 12 33.87 23.64 -52.28
CA LEU A 12 33.95 23.90 -50.85
C LEU A 12 33.98 25.42 -50.67
N ASN A 13 33.03 25.97 -49.92
CA ASN A 13 33.08 27.36 -49.48
C ASN A 13 34.07 27.51 -48.30
N ARG A 14 34.20 28.73 -47.80
CA ARG A 14 35.17 29.09 -46.75
C ARG A 14 34.99 28.31 -45.44
N LEU A 15 33.77 27.81 -45.16
CA LEU A 15 33.50 27.03 -43.96
C LEU A 15 34.20 25.66 -43.95
N ALA A 16 34.74 25.21 -45.08
CA ALA A 16 35.53 23.97 -45.16
C ALA A 16 36.82 24.00 -44.32
N LEU A 17 37.29 25.19 -43.93
CA LEU A 17 38.50 25.38 -43.12
C LEU A 17 38.19 25.56 -41.62
N GLU A 18 36.91 25.60 -41.25
CA GLU A 18 36.48 25.83 -39.87
C GLU A 18 36.57 24.57 -39.01
N LYS A 19 36.80 24.74 -37.71
CA LYS A 19 36.89 23.61 -36.76
C LYS A 19 35.52 23.20 -36.19
N SER A 20 34.51 24.06 -36.31
CA SER A 20 33.17 23.79 -35.78
C SER A 20 32.45 22.73 -36.62
N PRO A 21 31.97 21.63 -36.04
CA PRO A 21 31.23 20.59 -36.75
C PRO A 21 29.97 21.11 -37.45
N TYR A 22 29.29 22.11 -36.86
CA TYR A 22 28.14 22.77 -37.45
C TYR A 22 28.50 23.56 -38.71
N LEU A 23 29.60 24.33 -38.68
CA LEU A 23 30.05 25.10 -39.85
C LEU A 23 30.54 24.19 -40.99
N LEU A 24 31.22 23.09 -40.65
CA LEU A 24 31.69 22.11 -41.63
C LEU A 24 30.56 21.41 -42.39
N GLN A 25 29.39 21.20 -41.76
CA GLN A 25 28.22 20.63 -42.45
C GLN A 25 27.72 21.52 -43.61
N HIS A 26 28.04 22.80 -43.58
CA HIS A 26 27.65 23.78 -44.59
C HIS A 26 28.77 24.08 -45.60
N ALA A 27 29.90 23.38 -45.52
CA ALA A 27 31.07 23.60 -46.38
C ALA A 27 30.79 23.40 -47.87
N THR A 28 29.80 22.60 -48.24
CA THR A 28 29.43 22.30 -49.64
C THR A 28 28.16 23.02 -50.09
N ASN A 29 27.61 23.91 -49.26
CA ASN A 29 26.43 24.68 -49.63
C ASN A 29 26.72 25.56 -50.86
N PRO A 30 25.71 25.77 -51.74
CA PRO A 30 25.87 26.59 -52.95
C PRO A 30 26.05 28.10 -52.67
N VAL A 31 25.86 28.52 -51.41
CA VAL A 31 26.09 29.89 -50.93
C VAL A 31 27.50 29.97 -50.32
N ASP A 32 28.28 30.99 -50.69
CA ASP A 32 29.63 31.24 -50.17
C ASP A 32 29.56 31.85 -48.75
N TRP A 33 29.30 31.00 -47.76
CA TRP A 33 29.15 31.40 -46.37
C TRP A 33 30.47 31.84 -45.73
N TYR A 34 30.39 32.88 -44.90
CA TYR A 34 31.49 33.34 -44.05
C TYR A 34 31.29 32.87 -42.61
N PRO A 35 32.35 32.44 -41.90
CA PRO A 35 32.29 32.26 -40.46
C PRO A 35 32.07 33.62 -39.78
N TRP A 36 31.41 33.62 -38.63
CA TRP A 36 31.16 34.85 -37.88
C TRP A 36 32.46 35.46 -37.38
N GLY A 37 32.83 36.63 -37.89
CA GLY A 37 34.09 37.30 -37.54
C GLY A 37 34.39 38.54 -38.37
N GLU A 38 35.53 39.18 -38.10
CA GLU A 38 35.92 40.47 -38.69
C GLU A 38 35.95 40.47 -40.22
N GLU A 39 36.32 39.36 -40.87
CA GLU A 39 36.35 39.27 -42.34
C GLU A 39 34.94 39.42 -42.95
N ALA A 40 33.92 38.85 -42.32
CA ALA A 40 32.53 38.97 -42.76
C ALA A 40 32.01 40.41 -42.60
N PHE A 41 32.34 41.04 -41.47
CA PHE A 41 31.95 42.43 -41.18
C PHE A 41 32.65 43.43 -42.12
N ALA A 42 33.95 43.27 -42.34
CA ALA A 42 34.72 44.11 -43.25
C ALA A 42 34.21 44.02 -44.69
N LYS A 43 33.80 42.82 -45.14
CA LYS A 43 33.20 42.65 -46.46
C LYS A 43 31.83 43.29 -46.57
N ALA A 44 30.94 43.06 -45.59
CA ALA A 44 29.61 43.68 -45.55
C ALA A 44 29.71 45.22 -45.55
N GLN A 45 30.67 45.78 -44.81
CA GLN A 45 30.91 47.23 -44.75
C GLN A 45 31.52 47.79 -46.04
N SER A 46 32.46 47.10 -46.68
CA SER A 46 33.06 47.56 -47.95
C SER A 46 32.12 47.46 -49.15
N GLU A 47 31.18 46.51 -49.12
CA GLU A 47 30.16 46.36 -50.16
C GLU A 47 28.85 47.10 -49.87
N ASP A 48 28.72 47.75 -48.71
CA ASP A 48 27.52 48.43 -48.21
C ASP A 48 26.25 47.55 -48.29
N LYS A 49 26.34 46.33 -47.74
CA LYS A 49 25.25 45.34 -47.75
C LYS A 49 24.93 44.84 -46.34
N PRO A 50 23.64 44.56 -46.04
CA PRO A 50 23.26 43.95 -44.77
C PRO A 50 23.76 42.51 -44.66
N ILE A 51 24.01 42.06 -43.43
CA ILE A 51 24.43 40.68 -43.16
C ILE A 51 23.18 39.80 -43.04
N PHE A 52 23.08 38.79 -43.91
CA PHE A 52 22.14 37.70 -43.74
C PHE A 52 22.75 36.65 -42.82
N LEU A 53 22.33 36.65 -41.56
CA LEU A 53 22.88 35.81 -40.51
C LEU A 53 22.10 34.49 -40.39
N SER A 54 22.80 33.37 -40.58
CA SER A 54 22.31 32.02 -40.27
C SER A 54 23.01 31.52 -39.02
N VAL A 55 22.26 31.38 -37.92
CA VAL A 55 22.77 30.82 -36.65
C VAL A 55 22.10 29.47 -36.41
N GLY A 56 22.90 28.50 -36.00
CA GLY A 56 22.42 27.19 -35.59
C GLY A 56 23.50 26.42 -34.86
N TYR A 57 23.19 25.17 -34.52
CA TYR A 57 24.07 24.27 -33.80
C TYR A 57 23.88 22.86 -34.38
N SER A 58 24.94 22.03 -34.33
CA SER A 58 24.87 20.67 -34.86
C SER A 58 24.25 19.73 -33.83
N THR A 59 22.93 19.54 -33.89
CA THR A 59 22.25 18.42 -33.23
C THR A 59 21.85 17.38 -34.26
N CYS A 60 22.63 16.30 -34.42
CA CYS A 60 22.05 15.05 -34.93
C CYS A 60 22.90 13.80 -34.67
N HIS A 61 22.86 13.33 -33.43
CA HIS A 61 22.62 11.89 -33.17
C HIS A 61 21.30 11.72 -32.42
N CYS A 62 20.93 12.71 -31.59
CA CYS A 62 19.69 12.76 -30.83
C CYS A 62 18.46 12.78 -31.73
N LEU A 63 18.26 13.73 -32.67
CA LEU A 63 17.04 13.76 -33.50
C LEU A 63 16.76 12.48 -34.32
N LYS A 64 17.80 11.83 -34.87
CA LYS A 64 17.66 10.51 -35.52
C LYS A 64 17.36 9.41 -34.51
N ALA A 65 18.00 9.44 -33.35
CA ALA A 65 17.69 8.56 -32.24
C ALA A 65 16.28 8.81 -31.68
N LEU A 66 15.75 10.04 -31.73
CA LEU A 66 14.41 10.41 -31.32
C LEU A 66 13.37 9.92 -32.33
N GLU A 67 13.65 10.01 -33.62
CA GLU A 67 12.81 9.42 -34.67
C GLU A 67 12.80 7.88 -34.59
N ASP A 68 13.95 7.27 -34.32
CA ASP A 68 14.09 5.82 -34.16
C ASP A 68 13.56 5.32 -32.80
N HIS A 69 13.60 6.14 -31.73
CA HIS A 69 13.04 5.83 -30.42
C HIS A 69 11.53 6.04 -30.40
N ALA A 70 11.01 7.08 -31.06
CA ALA A 70 9.57 7.25 -31.30
C ALA A 70 9.01 6.08 -32.11
N LYS A 71 9.75 5.58 -33.12
CA LYS A 71 9.40 4.36 -33.88
C LYS A 71 9.57 3.07 -33.07
N LYS A 72 10.49 3.00 -32.09
CA LYS A 72 10.69 1.84 -31.22
C LYS A 72 9.72 1.77 -30.03
N GLY A 73 9.28 2.91 -29.48
CA GLY A 73 8.20 2.97 -28.48
C GLY A 73 6.83 2.54 -29.02
N LEU A 74 6.70 2.47 -30.35
CA LEU A 74 5.54 1.94 -31.07
C LEU A 74 5.60 0.41 -31.31
N LEU A 75 6.68 -0.28 -30.94
CA LEU A 75 6.84 -1.72 -31.16
C LEU A 75 7.01 -2.49 -29.85
N SER A 76 5.93 -3.19 -29.49
CA SER A 76 5.81 -4.31 -28.55
C SER A 76 6.18 -4.08 -27.07
N ALA A 77 5.47 -3.18 -26.39
CA ALA A 77 5.26 -3.31 -24.95
C ALA A 77 4.00 -4.13 -24.70
N ASP A 78 4.01 -5.01 -23.70
CA ASP A 78 2.80 -5.64 -23.18
C ASP A 78 2.01 -4.57 -22.42
N LYS A 79 1.27 -3.76 -23.19
CA LYS A 79 0.53 -2.54 -22.74
C LYS A 79 -0.65 -2.85 -21.83
N SER A 80 -0.87 -4.11 -21.48
CA SER A 80 -1.98 -4.52 -20.64
C SER A 80 -1.68 -4.21 -19.16
N GLN A 81 -0.44 -4.39 -18.68
CA GLN A 81 -0.21 -4.56 -17.25
C GLN A 81 0.30 -3.33 -16.47
N VAL A 82 -0.44 -2.94 -15.43
CA VAL A 82 -0.01 -1.97 -14.41
C VAL A 82 1.28 -2.45 -13.70
N ALA A 83 2.23 -1.54 -13.50
CA ALA A 83 3.52 -1.86 -12.89
C ALA A 83 3.40 -2.39 -11.44
N GLY A 84 4.25 -3.33 -11.04
CA GLY A 84 4.18 -3.99 -9.73
C GLY A 84 4.96 -3.30 -8.60
N GLU A 85 4.94 -3.93 -7.41
CA GLU A 85 5.50 -3.37 -6.17
C GLU A 85 7.00 -3.03 -6.25
N ASP A 86 7.77 -3.76 -7.05
CA ASP A 86 9.21 -3.54 -7.24
C ASP A 86 9.55 -2.10 -7.67
N CYS A 87 8.61 -1.38 -8.30
CA CYS A 87 8.83 -0.03 -8.82
C CYS A 87 9.05 0.99 -7.69
N TRP A 88 8.28 0.94 -6.60
CA TRP A 88 8.49 1.88 -5.49
C TRP A 88 9.71 1.53 -4.65
N HIS A 89 10.04 0.23 -4.49
CA HIS A 89 11.32 -0.15 -3.85
C HIS A 89 12.51 0.38 -4.64
N LYS A 90 12.44 0.28 -5.97
CA LYS A 90 13.46 0.84 -6.86
C LYS A 90 13.52 2.36 -6.80
N CYS A 91 12.38 3.06 -6.73
CA CYS A 91 12.32 4.51 -6.57
C CYS A 91 13.04 4.96 -5.28
N ALA A 92 12.72 4.33 -4.15
CA ALA A 92 13.35 4.62 -2.86
C ALA A 92 14.86 4.37 -2.89
N LEU A 93 15.31 3.26 -3.50
CA LEU A 93 16.73 2.98 -3.65
C LEU A 93 17.44 4.02 -4.53
N GLN A 94 16.80 4.50 -5.59
CA GLN A 94 17.35 5.55 -6.45
C GLN A 94 17.45 6.88 -5.69
N LEU A 95 16.40 7.26 -4.94
CA LEU A 95 16.39 8.48 -4.13
C LEU A 95 17.45 8.43 -3.02
N SER A 96 17.58 7.29 -2.33
CA SER A 96 18.62 7.05 -1.32
C SER A 96 20.03 7.21 -1.90
N ARG A 97 20.26 6.79 -3.15
CA ARG A 97 21.56 6.97 -3.83
C ARG A 97 21.85 8.41 -4.25
N SER A 98 20.81 9.20 -4.54
CA SER A 98 20.95 10.63 -4.87
C SER A 98 20.92 11.54 -3.64
N TYR A 99 20.60 11.00 -2.47
CA TYR A 99 20.44 11.77 -1.24
C TYR A 99 21.78 12.28 -0.73
N GLU A 100 21.79 13.55 -0.33
CA GLU A 100 22.97 14.24 0.20
C GLU A 100 22.86 14.35 1.74
N ALA A 101 23.76 13.69 2.47
CA ALA A 101 23.60 13.47 3.90
C ALA A 101 23.96 14.68 4.79
N ASP A 102 24.79 15.62 4.33
CA ASP A 102 25.27 16.74 5.17
C ASP A 102 24.26 17.89 5.21
N PHE A 103 23.64 18.20 4.07
CA PHE A 103 22.70 19.32 3.91
C PHE A 103 21.33 18.89 3.39
N GLY A 104 21.08 17.61 3.15
CA GLY A 104 19.80 17.13 2.66
C GLY A 104 19.52 17.51 1.20
N GLY A 105 18.50 16.90 0.61
CA GLY A 105 18.16 17.07 -0.81
C GLY A 105 18.60 15.89 -1.68
N PHE A 106 18.14 15.89 -2.94
CA PHE A 106 18.31 14.78 -3.89
C PHE A 106 19.03 15.21 -5.18
N SER A 107 19.61 16.41 -5.20
CA SER A 107 20.36 16.94 -6.32
C SER A 107 21.62 17.67 -5.85
N MET A 108 22.57 17.86 -6.77
CA MET A 108 23.70 18.78 -6.58
C MET A 108 23.26 20.23 -6.75
N ALA A 109 24.16 21.18 -6.49
CA ALA A 109 23.96 22.61 -6.76
C ALA A 109 23.77 22.87 -8.28
N PRO A 110 22.79 23.70 -8.70
CA PRO A 110 21.77 24.35 -7.87
C PRO A 110 20.73 23.37 -7.31
N LYS A 111 20.38 23.51 -6.02
CA LYS A 111 19.43 22.65 -5.31
C LYS A 111 18.01 23.24 -5.34
N PHE A 112 17.05 22.45 -5.83
CA PHE A 112 15.63 22.80 -5.87
C PHE A 112 14.85 22.06 -4.78
N PRO A 113 13.85 22.69 -4.15
CA PRO A 113 12.77 21.97 -3.47
C PRO A 113 12.11 20.99 -4.44
N GLN A 114 11.98 19.72 -4.06
CA GLN A 114 11.28 18.71 -4.87
C GLN A 114 10.21 18.01 -4.01
N PRO A 115 9.05 18.64 -3.77
CA PRO A 115 8.01 18.12 -2.87
C PRO A 115 7.42 16.77 -3.31
N THR A 116 7.46 16.47 -4.60
CA THR A 116 7.05 15.18 -5.19
C THR A 116 7.86 14.01 -4.62
N ASN A 117 9.17 14.21 -4.37
CA ASN A 117 10.01 13.24 -3.66
C ASN A 117 9.53 13.04 -2.21
N PHE A 118 9.21 14.13 -1.50
CA PHE A 118 8.74 14.02 -0.12
C PHE A 118 7.41 13.29 -0.03
N ASN A 119 6.47 13.58 -0.95
CA ASN A 119 5.18 12.89 -1.00
C ASN A 119 5.37 11.37 -1.17
N PHE A 120 6.21 10.96 -2.13
CA PHE A 120 6.56 9.55 -2.31
C PHE A 120 7.20 8.92 -1.07
N LEU A 121 8.20 9.56 -0.49
CA LEU A 121 8.94 9.04 0.66
C LEU A 121 8.05 8.94 1.91
N PHE A 122 7.16 9.91 2.16
CA PHE A 122 6.18 9.81 3.24
C PHE A 122 5.18 8.67 3.00
N HIS A 123 4.70 8.50 1.76
CA HIS A 123 3.82 7.38 1.42
C HIS A 123 4.49 6.02 1.63
N LEU A 124 5.76 5.89 1.25
CA LEU A 124 6.52 4.66 1.49
C LEU A 124 6.82 4.43 2.96
N TYR A 125 7.17 5.48 3.70
CA TYR A 125 7.25 5.41 5.16
C TYR A 125 5.94 4.90 5.76
N ASP A 126 4.77 5.41 5.33
CA ASP A 126 3.49 4.94 5.86
C ASP A 126 3.23 3.45 5.57
N LYS A 127 3.59 2.99 4.38
CA LYS A 127 3.47 1.57 3.98
C LYS A 127 4.46 0.66 4.73
N GLU A 128 5.65 1.16 5.07
CA GLU A 128 6.76 0.39 5.64
C GLU A 128 7.31 0.98 6.95
N LYS A 129 6.44 1.49 7.83
CA LYS A 129 6.81 2.28 9.03
C LYS A 129 7.88 1.64 9.92
N ASP A 130 7.87 0.31 9.97
CA ASP A 130 8.72 -0.50 10.85
C ASP A 130 9.96 -1.08 10.14
N THR A 131 10.20 -0.77 8.87
CA THR A 131 11.37 -1.25 8.12
C THR A 131 12.48 -0.20 8.12
N GLU A 132 13.73 -0.64 8.02
CA GLU A 132 14.90 0.25 7.86
C GLU A 132 14.71 1.20 6.67
N ARG A 133 14.13 0.71 5.56
CA ARG A 133 13.84 1.52 4.38
C ARG A 133 12.81 2.61 4.67
N GLY A 134 11.71 2.27 5.34
CA GLY A 134 10.67 3.25 5.68
C GLY A 134 11.22 4.35 6.59
N LEU A 135 12.01 3.97 7.59
CA LEU A 135 12.66 4.91 8.52
C LEU A 135 13.69 5.79 7.80
N GLN A 136 14.48 5.22 6.91
CA GLN A 136 15.41 5.97 6.05
C GLN A 136 14.65 6.98 5.17
N CYS A 137 13.50 6.60 4.61
CA CYS A 137 12.65 7.52 3.84
C CYS A 137 12.15 8.69 4.69
N LEU A 138 11.71 8.41 5.91
CA LEU A 138 11.32 9.44 6.86
C LEU A 138 12.50 10.38 7.20
N GLU A 139 13.67 9.82 7.52
CA GLU A 139 14.87 10.59 7.85
C GLU A 139 15.27 11.52 6.70
N MET A 140 15.31 11.01 5.46
CA MET A 140 15.64 11.83 4.28
C MET A 140 14.67 13.01 4.12
N CYS A 141 13.37 12.81 4.34
CA CYS A 141 12.38 13.89 4.33
C CYS A 141 12.63 14.92 5.43
N LEU A 142 12.65 14.47 6.70
CA LEU A 142 12.73 15.37 7.85
C LEU A 142 14.05 16.14 7.86
N HIS A 143 15.16 15.49 7.52
CA HIS A 143 16.46 16.13 7.44
C HIS A 143 16.50 17.20 6.33
N THR A 144 16.01 16.87 5.13
CA THR A 144 15.97 17.83 4.02
C THR A 144 15.10 19.03 4.35
N LEU A 145 13.88 18.81 4.87
CA LEU A 145 12.97 19.89 5.29
C LEU A 145 13.60 20.78 6.37
N LYS A 146 14.25 20.19 7.39
CA LYS A 146 14.96 20.97 8.43
C LYS A 146 16.09 21.80 7.83
N LYS A 147 16.93 21.23 6.96
CA LYS A 147 18.04 21.95 6.32
C LYS A 147 17.56 23.07 5.42
N MET A 148 16.46 22.88 4.69
CA MET A 148 15.83 23.93 3.90
C MET A 148 15.31 25.08 4.78
N ALA A 149 14.54 24.76 5.83
CA ALA A 149 13.99 25.77 6.74
C ALA A 149 15.07 26.55 7.51
N TYR A 150 16.22 25.92 7.77
CA TYR A 150 17.36 26.58 8.39
C TYR A 150 18.25 27.35 7.40
N GLY A 151 18.23 26.98 6.13
CA GLY A 151 19.01 27.62 5.08
C GLY A 151 18.56 29.07 4.78
N GLY A 152 19.35 29.76 3.96
CA GLY A 152 18.99 31.08 3.42
C GLY A 152 17.95 31.02 2.29
N ILE A 153 17.62 29.83 1.79
CA ILE A 153 16.45 29.62 0.92
C ILE A 153 15.13 29.95 1.63
N HIS A 154 15.08 29.82 2.95
CA HIS A 154 13.98 30.26 3.78
C HIS A 154 14.22 31.70 4.24
N ASP A 155 13.28 32.60 3.97
CA ASP A 155 13.40 34.00 4.35
C ASP A 155 13.02 34.21 5.82
N HIS A 156 14.01 34.20 6.71
CA HIS A 156 13.80 34.32 8.16
C HIS A 156 13.17 35.66 8.63
N VAL A 157 13.04 36.67 7.75
CA VAL A 157 12.49 37.99 8.10
C VAL A 157 11.10 38.22 7.50
N ASN A 158 10.94 37.97 6.19
CA ASN A 158 9.67 38.19 5.48
C ASN A 158 8.90 36.89 5.23
N GLU A 159 9.42 35.76 5.68
CA GLU A 159 8.79 34.43 5.61
C GLU A 159 8.74 33.88 4.17
N GLY A 160 8.47 32.58 4.02
CA GLY A 160 8.38 31.88 2.74
C GLY A 160 9.72 31.50 2.11
N PHE A 161 9.64 30.64 1.08
CA PHE A 161 10.82 30.04 0.44
C PHE A 161 11.14 30.64 -0.93
N ALA A 162 12.42 30.83 -1.21
CA ALA A 162 12.93 31.08 -2.54
C ALA A 162 12.90 29.81 -3.41
N ARG A 163 12.92 29.99 -4.73
CA ARG A 163 12.71 28.91 -5.72
C ARG A 163 13.79 27.84 -5.68
N TYR A 164 15.06 28.23 -5.52
CA TYR A 164 16.18 27.30 -5.41
C TYR A 164 17.39 27.94 -4.74
N SER A 165 18.33 27.11 -4.31
CA SER A 165 19.64 27.52 -3.81
C SER A 165 20.69 27.33 -4.89
N VAL A 166 21.52 28.34 -5.16
CA VAL A 166 22.65 28.23 -6.10
C VAL A 166 23.76 27.34 -5.55
N ASP A 167 23.74 27.04 -4.24
CA ASP A 167 24.69 26.15 -3.59
C ASP A 167 24.04 24.91 -2.98
N GLU A 168 24.90 23.97 -2.57
CA GLU A 168 24.53 22.69 -1.97
C GLU A 168 24.03 22.79 -0.52
N ARG A 169 24.13 23.95 0.14
CA ARG A 169 23.88 24.12 1.58
C ARG A 169 22.54 24.77 1.88
N TRP A 170 21.72 25.00 0.86
CA TRP A 170 20.49 25.79 0.96
C TRP A 170 20.75 27.23 1.41
N HIS A 171 21.96 27.76 1.21
CA HIS A 171 22.41 29.00 1.83
C HIS A 171 22.20 30.23 0.95
N VAL A 172 22.66 30.19 -0.30
CA VAL A 172 22.51 31.30 -1.24
C VAL A 172 21.31 31.02 -2.15
N PRO A 173 20.15 31.66 -1.94
CA PRO A 173 19.00 31.51 -2.81
C PRO A 173 19.16 32.27 -4.12
N HIS A 174 18.46 31.80 -5.14
CA HIS A 174 17.92 32.67 -6.17
C HIS A 174 16.60 33.26 -5.63
N PHE A 175 16.59 34.54 -5.27
CA PHE A 175 15.60 35.16 -4.37
C PHE A 175 14.15 35.21 -4.90
N GLU A 176 13.91 34.75 -6.12
CA GLU A 176 12.57 34.58 -6.70
C GLU A 176 11.73 33.64 -5.82
N LYS A 177 10.48 34.03 -5.53
CA LYS A 177 9.54 33.20 -4.75
C LYS A 177 8.32 32.85 -5.58
N MET A 178 8.13 31.56 -5.84
CA MET A 178 7.04 31.05 -6.68
C MET A 178 5.88 30.50 -5.85
N LEU A 179 4.64 30.70 -6.31
CA LEU A 179 3.44 30.22 -5.61
C LEU A 179 3.39 28.69 -5.51
N TYR A 180 3.77 27.96 -6.57
CA TYR A 180 3.73 26.49 -6.56
C TYR A 180 4.71 25.88 -5.55
N ASP A 181 5.85 26.54 -5.29
CA ASP A 181 6.82 26.11 -4.28
C ASP A 181 6.21 26.28 -2.88
N GLN A 182 5.61 27.45 -2.59
CA GLN A 182 4.94 27.70 -1.32
C GLN A 182 3.81 26.68 -1.08
N ALA A 183 2.98 26.46 -2.09
CA ALA A 183 1.82 25.58 -2.01
C ALA A 183 2.22 24.14 -1.64
N GLN A 184 3.18 23.58 -2.38
CA GLN A 184 3.60 22.20 -2.18
C GLN A 184 4.42 22.01 -0.90
N LEU A 185 5.30 22.97 -0.56
CA LEU A 185 6.05 22.91 0.70
C LEU A 185 5.12 22.99 1.90
N THR A 186 4.06 23.80 1.85
CA THR A 186 3.04 23.83 2.92
C THR A 186 2.49 22.41 3.18
N VAL A 187 2.19 21.66 2.13
CA VAL A 187 1.70 20.28 2.22
C VAL A 187 2.76 19.37 2.85
N SER A 188 4.02 19.44 2.40
CA SER A 188 5.13 18.63 2.93
C SER A 188 5.42 18.92 4.41
N TYR A 189 5.41 20.18 4.83
CA TYR A 189 5.59 20.58 6.22
C TYR A 189 4.41 20.16 7.10
N CYS A 190 3.17 20.23 6.57
CA CYS A 190 2.01 19.67 7.27
C CYS A 190 2.13 18.16 7.46
N ASP A 191 2.59 17.42 6.45
CA ASP A 191 2.81 15.96 6.57
C ASP A 191 3.90 15.64 7.58
N ALA A 192 5.02 16.36 7.54
CA ALA A 192 6.09 16.23 8.53
C ALA A 192 5.58 16.47 9.96
N TYR A 193 4.76 17.50 10.18
CA TYR A 193 4.12 17.75 11.47
C TYR A 193 3.14 16.64 11.86
N VAL A 194 2.30 16.16 10.94
CA VAL A 194 1.34 15.08 11.25
C VAL A 194 2.08 13.80 11.64
N VAL A 195 3.18 13.46 10.97
CA VAL A 195 3.99 12.26 11.24
C VAL A 195 4.78 12.38 12.55
N THR A 196 5.42 13.53 12.80
CA THR A 196 6.37 13.68 13.92
C THR A 196 5.78 14.31 15.18
N LYS A 197 4.71 15.09 15.04
CA LYS A 197 4.18 16.03 16.05
C LYS A 197 5.19 17.10 16.50
N ASP A 198 6.26 17.33 15.73
CA ASP A 198 7.24 18.38 16.00
C ASP A 198 6.69 19.73 15.52
N GLU A 199 6.36 20.61 16.46
CA GLU A 199 5.80 21.95 16.21
C GLU A 199 6.67 22.80 15.28
N PHE A 200 7.98 22.50 15.16
CA PHE A 200 8.85 23.15 14.19
C PHE A 200 8.26 23.13 12.77
N PHE A 201 7.76 21.97 12.31
CA PHE A 201 7.21 21.86 10.96
C PHE A 201 5.87 22.59 10.82
N ALA A 202 5.07 22.63 11.90
CA ALA A 202 3.83 23.40 11.93
C ALA A 202 4.12 24.91 11.83
N ASP A 203 5.15 25.40 12.51
CA ASP A 203 5.55 26.80 12.47
C ASP A 203 6.05 27.21 11.07
N VAL A 204 6.85 26.37 10.41
CA VAL A 204 7.27 26.62 9.02
C VAL A 204 6.07 26.60 8.04
N ALA A 205 5.08 25.74 8.25
CA ALA A 205 3.85 25.79 7.45
C ALA A 205 3.07 27.11 7.66
N LYS A 206 2.98 27.60 8.90
CA LYS A 206 2.33 28.89 9.21
C LYS A 206 3.08 30.06 8.56
N ASP A 207 4.41 30.01 8.60
CA ASP A 207 5.32 30.98 7.97
C ASP A 207 5.03 31.14 6.46
N ILE A 208 4.99 30.02 5.73
CA ILE A 208 4.68 30.00 4.30
C ILE A 208 3.29 30.62 4.03
N LEU A 209 2.27 30.22 4.79
CA LEU A 209 0.90 30.71 4.62
C LEU A 209 0.75 32.19 4.95
N SER A 210 1.53 32.68 5.92
CA SER A 210 1.60 34.09 6.29
C SER A 210 2.21 34.91 5.15
N TYR A 211 3.35 34.49 4.58
CA TYR A 211 3.94 35.11 3.38
C TYR A 211 2.95 35.16 2.22
N VAL A 212 2.35 34.03 1.85
CA VAL A 212 1.40 33.96 0.73
C VAL A 212 0.20 34.89 0.95
N SER A 213 -0.32 34.96 2.19
CA SER A 213 -1.45 35.83 2.52
C SER A 213 -1.11 37.32 2.45
N LYS A 214 0.13 37.70 2.77
CA LYS A 214 0.61 39.09 2.77
C LYS A 214 1.02 39.57 1.38
N ASP A 215 1.85 38.80 0.68
CA ASP A 215 2.61 39.28 -0.47
C ASP A 215 2.15 38.67 -1.81
N LEU A 216 1.55 37.47 -1.82
CA LEU A 216 1.07 36.79 -3.04
C LEU A 216 -0.46 36.70 -3.12
N SER A 217 -1.19 37.65 -2.53
CA SER A 217 -2.65 37.59 -2.43
C SER A 217 -3.36 38.78 -3.08
N HIS A 218 -4.45 38.50 -3.80
CA HIS A 218 -5.42 39.48 -4.25
C HIS A 218 -6.54 39.63 -3.20
N GLU A 219 -7.10 40.84 -3.05
CA GLU A 219 -8.16 41.15 -2.07
C GLU A 219 -9.45 40.32 -2.28
N LEU A 220 -9.70 39.90 -3.52
CA LEU A 220 -10.83 39.07 -3.91
C LEU A 220 -10.62 37.56 -3.69
N GLY A 221 -9.42 37.13 -3.29
CA GLY A 221 -9.12 35.74 -2.93
C GLY A 221 -8.17 34.97 -3.83
N GLY A 222 -7.93 35.39 -5.06
CA GLY A 222 -6.93 34.76 -5.93
C GLY A 222 -5.50 34.97 -5.43
N PHE A 223 -4.58 34.09 -5.82
CA PHE A 223 -3.16 34.18 -5.50
C PHE A 223 -2.31 34.51 -6.73
N TYR A 224 -1.36 35.43 -6.57
CA TYR A 224 -0.40 35.81 -7.61
C TYR A 224 0.68 34.75 -7.80
N CYS A 225 1.25 34.71 -8.99
CA CYS A 225 2.16 33.66 -9.42
C CYS A 225 3.53 33.69 -8.74
N ALA A 226 4.15 34.86 -8.62
CA ALA A 226 5.53 34.95 -8.16
C ALA A 226 5.91 36.36 -7.68
N GLN A 227 7.02 36.44 -6.94
CA GLN A 227 7.77 37.65 -6.65
C GLN A 227 9.17 37.53 -7.25
N ASP A 228 9.62 38.57 -7.96
CA ASP A 228 10.90 38.67 -8.67
C ASP A 228 12.10 38.56 -7.70
N ALA A 229 13.24 38.06 -8.19
CA ALA A 229 14.49 37.99 -7.42
C ALA A 229 15.16 39.37 -7.29
N ASP A 230 14.96 40.20 -8.31
CA ASP A 230 15.65 41.47 -8.49
C ASP A 230 14.85 42.65 -7.90
N SER A 231 15.56 43.53 -7.22
CA SER A 231 15.00 44.77 -6.66
C SER A 231 16.00 45.91 -6.73
N TYR A 232 15.52 47.15 -6.65
CA TYR A 232 16.42 48.30 -6.60
C TYR A 232 17.08 48.37 -5.21
N PRO A 233 18.42 48.51 -5.12
CA PRO A 233 19.12 48.56 -3.83
C PRO A 233 18.79 49.81 -3.00
N TYR A 234 18.35 50.89 -3.65
CA TYR A 234 17.85 52.12 -3.03
C TYR A 234 16.97 52.89 -4.02
N GLU A 235 16.17 53.82 -3.51
CA GLU A 235 15.28 54.65 -4.33
C GLU A 235 16.09 55.49 -5.34
N GLY A 236 15.76 55.40 -6.63
CA GLY A 236 16.45 56.11 -7.71
C GLY A 236 17.67 55.40 -8.32
N ALA A 237 17.97 54.16 -7.92
CA ALA A 237 19.00 53.34 -8.56
C ALA A 237 18.67 53.05 -10.05
N LEU A 238 19.69 53.01 -10.91
CA LEU A 238 19.53 52.81 -12.36
C LEU A 238 19.32 51.34 -12.77
N HIS A 239 19.77 50.41 -11.94
CA HIS A 239 19.72 48.97 -12.19
C HIS A 239 19.24 48.24 -10.94
N LYS A 240 18.46 47.17 -11.14
CA LYS A 240 18.12 46.24 -10.08
C LYS A 240 19.32 45.33 -9.78
N MET A 241 19.31 44.71 -8.60
CA MET A 241 20.27 43.72 -8.15
C MET A 241 19.54 42.57 -7.47
N GLU A 242 20.06 41.36 -7.64
CA GLU A 242 19.53 40.13 -7.08
C GLU A 242 19.60 40.16 -5.55
N GLY A 243 18.47 39.91 -4.88
CA GLY A 243 18.41 39.83 -3.43
C GLY A 243 18.60 41.15 -2.68
N ALA A 244 18.68 42.30 -3.36
CA ALA A 244 18.94 43.60 -2.72
C ALA A 244 17.92 43.96 -1.62
N PHE A 245 16.67 43.55 -1.79
CA PHE A 245 15.61 43.68 -0.79
C PHE A 245 15.85 42.79 0.44
N CYS A 246 16.51 41.65 0.30
CA CYS A 246 16.54 40.54 1.27
C CYS A 246 17.80 40.49 2.15
N VAL A 247 18.91 41.08 1.69
CA VAL A 247 20.22 40.92 2.34
C VAL A 247 20.60 42.09 3.26
N TRP A 248 21.59 41.86 4.12
CA TRP A 248 21.95 42.77 5.22
C TRP A 248 23.44 43.04 5.34
N GLU A 249 23.83 44.25 5.73
CA GLU A 249 25.20 44.53 6.17
C GLU A 249 25.39 44.19 7.66
N TYR A 250 26.62 43.85 8.06
CA TYR A 250 26.92 43.53 9.45
C TYR A 250 26.63 44.72 10.39
N ASP A 251 27.13 45.91 10.02
CA ASP A 251 26.91 47.13 10.81
C ASP A 251 25.44 47.54 10.82
N GLU A 252 24.69 47.24 9.76
CA GLU A 252 23.25 47.48 9.68
C GLU A 252 22.50 46.66 10.74
N ILE A 253 22.71 45.34 10.82
CA ILE A 253 22.09 44.49 11.85
C ILE A 253 22.49 44.94 13.25
N ARG A 254 23.76 45.27 13.45
CA ARG A 254 24.28 45.72 14.75
C ARG A 254 23.60 47.00 15.24
N ASN A 255 23.41 47.98 14.36
CA ASN A 255 22.81 49.27 14.70
C ASN A 255 21.28 49.19 14.85
N LEU A 256 20.61 48.34 14.07
CA LEU A 256 19.16 48.17 14.16
C LEU A 256 18.74 47.42 15.43
N LEU A 257 19.57 46.48 15.90
CA LEU A 257 19.28 45.61 17.04
C LEU A 257 20.10 46.00 18.29
N ASP A 258 19.97 47.25 18.70
CA ASP A 258 20.64 47.81 19.90
C ASP A 258 19.93 47.49 21.22
N GLU A 259 18.76 46.83 21.18
CA GLU A 259 18.03 46.40 22.37
C GLU A 259 18.81 45.32 23.16
N GLU A 260 18.66 45.36 24.49
CA GLU A 260 19.31 44.45 25.42
C GLU A 260 18.28 43.81 26.35
N THR A 261 18.32 42.48 26.46
CA THR A 261 17.50 41.73 27.43
C THR A 261 18.44 40.95 28.33
N ASN A 262 18.33 41.12 29.65
CA ASN A 262 19.14 40.41 30.66
C ASN A 262 20.66 40.50 30.45
N GLY A 263 21.20 41.64 30.02
CA GLY A 263 22.64 41.78 29.80
C GLY A 263 23.12 41.36 28.40
N ILE A 264 22.21 40.89 27.53
CA ILE A 264 22.54 40.31 26.22
C ILE A 264 21.93 41.18 25.13
N LYS A 265 22.79 41.68 24.23
CA LYS A 265 22.36 42.44 23.07
C LYS A 265 21.70 41.53 22.05
N HIS A 266 20.57 41.97 21.50
CA HIS A 266 19.83 41.21 20.49
C HIS A 266 20.66 41.03 19.21
N SER A 267 21.42 42.07 18.82
CA SER A 267 22.38 42.01 17.70
C SER A 267 23.39 40.87 17.85
N ASP A 268 23.98 40.67 19.03
CA ASP A 268 24.96 39.60 19.25
C ASP A 268 24.33 38.21 19.06
N VAL A 269 23.09 38.04 19.53
CA VAL A 269 22.33 36.79 19.35
C VAL A 269 22.04 36.53 17.87
N VAL A 270 21.52 37.51 17.14
CA VAL A 270 21.22 37.40 15.71
C VAL A 270 22.47 37.14 14.88
N ILE A 271 23.56 37.86 15.16
CA ILE A 271 24.84 37.70 14.46
C ILE A 271 25.37 36.27 14.60
N PHE A 272 25.30 35.71 15.81
CA PHE A 272 25.74 34.34 16.05
C PHE A 272 24.77 33.32 15.45
N HIS A 273 23.46 33.47 15.69
CA HIS A 273 22.45 32.52 15.27
C HIS A 273 22.38 32.36 13.75
N TYR A 274 22.47 33.47 13.01
CA TYR A 274 22.36 33.50 11.55
C TYR A 274 23.70 33.55 10.81
N ASN A 275 24.81 33.29 11.52
CA ASN A 275 26.16 33.26 10.93
C ASN A 275 26.48 34.52 10.11
N VAL A 276 26.17 35.69 10.67
CA VAL A 276 26.43 37.00 10.06
C VAL A 276 27.91 37.34 10.23
N LYS A 277 28.55 37.80 9.16
CA LYS A 277 29.98 38.11 9.11
C LYS A 277 30.22 39.57 8.70
N GLU A 278 31.26 40.17 9.27
CA GLU A 278 31.66 41.57 8.98
C GLU A 278 31.88 41.85 7.48
N LYS A 279 32.38 40.87 6.72
CA LYS A 279 32.64 40.98 5.27
C LYS A 279 31.60 40.27 4.40
N GLY A 280 30.43 39.99 4.95
CA GLY A 280 29.41 39.15 4.30
C GLY A 280 29.70 37.65 4.45
N ASN A 281 28.66 36.84 4.29
CA ASN A 281 28.74 35.38 4.43
C ASN A 281 28.63 34.61 3.10
N VAL A 282 28.48 35.32 1.98
CA VAL A 282 28.48 34.76 0.61
C VAL A 282 29.90 34.74 0.03
N SER A 283 30.31 33.60 -0.55
CA SER A 283 31.61 33.50 -1.20
C SER A 283 31.60 34.05 -2.63
N LEU A 284 32.73 34.57 -3.12
CA LEU A 284 32.85 35.09 -4.49
C LEU A 284 32.59 34.03 -5.58
N ALA A 285 32.72 32.74 -5.27
CA ALA A 285 32.41 31.67 -6.21
C ALA A 285 30.90 31.48 -6.40
N GLN A 286 30.10 31.85 -5.40
CA GLN A 286 28.64 31.74 -5.38
C GLN A 286 27.94 33.03 -5.82
N ASP A 287 28.70 34.13 -5.97
CA ASP A 287 28.23 35.44 -6.42
C ASP A 287 29.07 35.91 -7.62
N PRO A 288 28.86 35.33 -8.82
CA PRO A 288 29.64 35.65 -10.01
C PRO A 288 29.44 37.11 -10.47
N HIS A 289 28.27 37.69 -10.18
CA HIS A 289 27.90 39.06 -10.54
C HIS A 289 28.40 40.11 -9.53
N LYS A 290 28.88 39.67 -8.36
CA LYS A 290 29.42 40.49 -7.26
C LYS A 290 28.37 41.42 -6.63
N GLU A 291 27.12 40.99 -6.66
CA GLU A 291 25.97 41.77 -6.18
C GLU A 291 25.77 41.63 -4.66
N LEU A 292 26.29 40.55 -4.08
CA LEU A 292 26.17 40.19 -2.66
C LEU A 292 27.45 40.48 -1.86
N LYS A 293 28.36 41.29 -2.42
CA LYS A 293 29.60 41.66 -1.75
C LYS A 293 29.35 42.43 -0.45
N ASN A 294 29.97 41.96 0.64
CA ASN A 294 29.77 42.48 2.02
C ASN A 294 28.34 42.31 2.56
N LYS A 295 27.50 41.53 1.88
CA LYS A 295 26.13 41.27 2.30
C LYS A 295 26.04 39.91 3.00
N ASN A 296 25.09 39.82 3.93
CA ASN A 296 24.79 38.62 4.69
C ASN A 296 23.39 38.14 4.36
N ILE A 297 23.29 36.83 4.16
CA ILE A 297 22.04 36.08 4.04
C ILE A 297 21.82 35.37 5.37
N LEU A 298 20.68 35.62 6.00
CA LEU A 298 20.41 35.01 7.30
C LEU A 298 20.20 33.49 7.10
N SER A 299 21.02 32.69 7.76
CA SER A 299 20.96 31.22 7.69
C SER A 299 21.46 30.60 8.98
N CYS A 300 20.72 29.62 9.50
CA CYS A 300 20.98 28.99 10.79
C CYS A 300 21.61 27.60 10.59
N PHE A 301 22.93 27.50 10.42
CA PHE A 301 23.59 26.18 10.32
C PHE A 301 23.69 25.42 11.65
N ASP A 302 23.57 26.16 12.75
CA ASP A 302 23.58 25.69 14.12
C ASP A 302 22.14 25.44 14.62
N SER A 303 21.96 25.06 15.89
CA SER A 303 20.63 24.81 16.46
C SER A 303 20.21 25.89 17.46
N TYR A 304 18.92 25.95 17.79
CA TYR A 304 18.42 26.79 18.88
C TYR A 304 19.12 26.46 20.20
N GLU A 305 19.41 25.18 20.46
CA GLU A 305 20.11 24.71 21.65
C GLU A 305 21.57 25.16 21.70
N SER A 306 22.28 25.22 20.56
CA SER A 306 23.68 25.68 20.55
C SER A 306 23.75 27.20 20.75
N THR A 307 22.82 27.94 20.16
CA THR A 307 22.68 29.39 20.36
C THR A 307 22.32 29.70 21.82
N ALA A 308 21.32 29.02 22.37
CA ALA A 308 20.91 29.18 23.77
C ALA A 308 22.06 28.88 24.75
N ARG A 309 22.85 27.81 24.50
CA ARG A 309 24.05 27.47 25.27
C ARG A 309 25.14 28.53 25.18
N LYS A 310 25.37 29.11 23.99
CA LYS A 310 26.40 30.14 23.77
C LYS A 310 26.16 31.39 24.62
N PHE A 311 24.90 31.83 24.72
CA PHE A 311 24.51 33.02 25.48
C PHE A 311 24.01 32.71 26.89
N ASN A 312 24.01 31.43 27.30
CA ASN A 312 23.53 30.97 28.60
C ASN A 312 22.08 31.43 28.91
N ILE A 313 21.20 31.31 27.92
CA ILE A 313 19.77 31.63 28.02
C ILE A 313 18.89 30.41 27.78
N SER A 314 17.61 30.50 28.14
CA SER A 314 16.63 29.46 27.79
C SER A 314 16.24 29.56 26.31
N ILE A 315 15.81 28.45 25.72
CA ILE A 315 15.29 28.42 24.33
C ILE A 315 14.07 29.33 24.18
N VAL A 316 13.22 29.42 25.21
CA VAL A 316 12.04 30.31 25.21
C VAL A 316 12.48 31.77 25.09
N LEU A 317 13.47 32.20 25.89
CA LEU A 317 13.99 33.56 25.83
C LEU A 317 14.71 33.83 24.49
N LEU A 318 15.44 32.85 23.96
CA LEU A 318 16.05 32.95 22.63
C LEU A 318 15.00 33.21 21.55
N LYS A 319 13.91 32.43 21.52
CA LYS A 319 12.82 32.62 20.57
C LYS A 319 12.18 34.01 20.71
N GLU A 320 11.97 34.50 21.94
CA GLU A 320 11.46 35.85 22.18
C GLU A 320 12.39 36.95 21.63
N ILE A 321 13.71 36.80 21.82
CA ILE A 321 14.71 37.74 21.29
C ILE A 321 14.70 37.74 19.76
N LEU A 322 14.66 36.55 19.14
CA LEU A 322 14.63 36.40 17.68
C LEU A 322 13.34 36.98 17.09
N GLU A 323 12.18 36.73 17.70
CA GLU A 323 10.89 37.27 17.26
C GLU A 323 10.87 38.81 17.28
N LYS A 324 11.36 39.44 18.37
CA LYS A 324 11.50 40.90 18.44
C LYS A 324 12.46 41.42 17.38
N SER A 325 13.60 40.74 17.20
CA SER A 325 14.60 41.12 16.22
C SER A 325 14.07 41.03 14.79
N HIS A 326 13.37 39.95 14.43
CA HIS A 326 12.75 39.78 13.12
C HIS A 326 11.73 40.87 12.84
N LYS A 327 10.95 41.28 13.84
CA LYS A 327 10.00 42.40 13.69
C LYS A 327 10.70 43.71 13.33
N VAL A 328 11.80 44.05 14.02
CA VAL A 328 12.59 45.26 13.71
C VAL A 328 13.19 45.18 12.30
N LEU A 329 13.79 44.04 11.95
CA LEU A 329 14.35 43.83 10.60
C LEU A 329 13.26 43.88 9.53
N TYR A 330 12.08 43.34 9.79
CA TYR A 330 10.94 43.38 8.88
C TYR A 330 10.49 44.83 8.64
N GLU A 331 10.28 45.60 9.70
CA GLU A 331 9.86 47.01 9.61
C GLU A 331 10.86 47.86 8.82
N GLU A 332 12.17 47.62 9.00
CA GLU A 332 13.20 48.31 8.23
C GLU A 332 13.20 47.86 6.76
N ARG A 333 13.08 46.55 6.51
CA ARG A 333 13.03 45.99 5.15
C ARG A 333 11.87 46.54 4.33
N GLN A 334 10.71 46.80 4.95
CA GLN A 334 9.55 47.38 4.24
C GLN A 334 9.81 48.80 3.69
N LYS A 335 10.86 49.50 4.12
CA LYS A 335 11.26 50.82 3.60
C LYS A 335 12.09 50.74 2.31
N ARG A 336 12.58 49.55 1.95
CA ARG A 336 13.39 49.31 0.75
C ARG A 336 12.49 49.17 -0.50
N PRO A 337 12.99 49.50 -1.71
CA PRO A 337 12.25 49.19 -2.93
C PRO A 337 11.91 47.70 -3.02
N LYS A 338 10.62 47.38 -3.13
CA LYS A 338 10.15 45.99 -3.18
C LYS A 338 10.49 45.34 -4.52
N PRO A 339 10.66 44.01 -4.56
CA PRO A 339 10.71 43.26 -5.81
C PRO A 339 9.34 43.33 -6.50
N ASP A 340 9.35 43.26 -7.83
CA ASP A 340 8.12 43.24 -8.59
C ASP A 340 7.36 41.93 -8.34
N THR A 341 6.03 42.01 -8.35
CA THR A 341 5.15 40.83 -8.20
C THR A 341 4.51 40.51 -9.54
N ASP A 342 4.66 39.28 -10.03
CA ASP A 342 3.90 38.81 -11.19
C ASP A 342 2.45 38.59 -10.76
N THR A 343 1.62 39.60 -11.04
CA THR A 343 0.20 39.63 -10.67
C THR A 343 -0.69 38.71 -11.52
N LYS A 344 -0.11 37.91 -12.42
CA LYS A 344 -0.80 36.80 -13.07
C LYS A 344 -1.34 35.84 -12.00
N ILE A 345 -2.56 35.36 -12.19
CA ILE A 345 -3.22 34.38 -11.34
C ILE A 345 -3.49 33.15 -12.20
N LEU A 346 -2.76 32.06 -11.97
CA LEU A 346 -2.87 30.80 -12.71
C LEU A 346 -3.79 29.79 -12.00
N THR A 347 -4.66 29.14 -12.76
CA THR A 347 -5.60 28.12 -12.23
C THR A 347 -4.85 26.95 -11.60
N SER A 348 -3.84 26.39 -12.27
CA SER A 348 -3.03 25.27 -11.75
C SER A 348 -2.39 25.58 -10.39
N TRP A 349 -1.64 26.68 -10.27
CA TRP A 349 -0.92 27.03 -9.04
C TRP A 349 -1.84 27.45 -7.91
N ASN A 350 -2.97 28.10 -8.22
CA ASN A 350 -4.01 28.36 -7.23
C ASN A 350 -4.65 27.05 -6.74
N GLY A 351 -4.83 26.04 -7.60
CA GLY A 351 -5.27 24.70 -7.22
C GLY A 351 -4.35 24.04 -6.18
N LEU A 352 -3.03 24.11 -6.39
CA LEU A 352 -2.04 23.66 -5.42
C LEU A 352 -2.11 24.46 -4.11
N MET A 353 -2.25 25.79 -4.17
CA MET A 353 -2.30 26.62 -2.97
C MET A 353 -3.60 26.40 -2.16
N ILE A 354 -4.72 26.14 -2.85
CA ILE A 354 -5.98 25.71 -2.21
C ILE A 354 -5.77 24.42 -1.42
N SER A 355 -5.08 23.43 -1.99
CA SER A 355 -4.68 22.20 -1.28
C SER A 355 -3.83 22.52 -0.04
N GLY A 356 -2.83 23.39 -0.16
CA GLY A 356 -1.98 23.83 0.96
C GLY A 356 -2.77 24.44 2.13
N PHE A 357 -3.63 25.42 1.86
CA PHE A 357 -4.48 26.04 2.90
C PHE A 357 -5.52 25.07 3.48
N ALA A 358 -6.15 24.24 2.64
CA ALA A 358 -7.14 23.26 3.09
C ALA A 358 -6.51 22.24 4.04
N LYS A 359 -5.33 21.71 3.68
CA LYS A 359 -4.58 20.75 4.49
C LYS A 359 -4.11 21.37 5.80
N ALA A 360 -3.47 22.52 5.75
CA ALA A 360 -3.03 23.23 6.96
C ALA A 360 -4.20 23.58 7.88
N GLY A 361 -5.37 23.94 7.32
CA GLY A 361 -6.56 24.27 8.08
C GLY A 361 -7.03 23.14 9.00
N PHE A 362 -7.10 21.90 8.50
CA PHE A 362 -7.49 20.77 9.35
C PHE A 362 -6.34 20.21 10.20
N VAL A 363 -5.10 20.26 9.70
CA VAL A 363 -3.91 19.76 10.43
C VAL A 363 -3.58 20.63 11.63
N LEU A 364 -3.62 21.96 11.46
CA LEU A 364 -3.31 22.95 12.49
C LEU A 364 -4.55 23.44 13.24
N LYS A 365 -5.71 22.85 12.96
CA LYS A 365 -7.02 23.21 13.55
C LYS A 365 -7.33 24.71 13.45
N ASN A 366 -7.04 25.30 12.29
CA ASN A 366 -7.27 26.71 12.03
C ASN A 366 -8.33 26.94 10.94
N GLN A 367 -9.54 27.34 11.36
CA GLN A 367 -10.65 27.61 10.47
C GLN A 367 -10.39 28.78 9.50
N SER A 368 -9.53 29.75 9.84
CA SER A 368 -9.23 30.88 8.94
C SER A 368 -8.52 30.41 7.66
N TYR A 369 -7.71 29.34 7.74
CA TYR A 369 -7.06 28.75 6.57
C TYR A 369 -8.04 28.03 5.66
N ILE A 370 -9.00 27.29 6.23
CA ILE A 370 -10.09 26.66 5.46
C ILE A 370 -10.91 27.75 4.74
N ASN A 371 -11.26 28.82 5.45
CA ASN A 371 -12.01 29.94 4.86
C ASN A 371 -11.21 30.65 3.74
N ARG A 372 -9.88 30.75 3.89
CA ARG A 372 -9.00 31.32 2.86
C ARG A 372 -8.95 30.44 1.61
N ALA A 373 -8.94 29.11 1.76
CA ALA A 373 -9.03 28.15 0.66
C ALA A 373 -10.39 28.25 -0.06
N ILE A 374 -11.50 28.35 0.69
CA ILE A 374 -12.85 28.57 0.14
C ILE A 374 -12.90 29.87 -0.67
N LEU A 375 -12.31 30.95 -0.17
CA LEU A 375 -12.27 32.23 -0.87
C LEU A 375 -11.51 32.12 -2.20
N ALA A 376 -10.38 31.42 -2.23
CA ALA A 376 -9.62 31.16 -3.45
C ALA A 376 -10.39 30.28 -4.45
N ALA A 377 -11.02 29.18 -4.00
CA ALA A 377 -11.81 28.32 -4.86
C ALA A 377 -12.99 29.08 -5.50
N ASN A 378 -13.68 29.92 -4.73
CA ASN A 378 -14.74 30.79 -5.23
C ASN A 378 -14.22 31.85 -6.22
N PHE A 379 -13.00 32.38 -6.00
CA PHE A 379 -12.36 33.28 -6.95
C PHE A 379 -12.15 32.58 -8.31
N ILE A 380 -11.59 31.37 -8.31
CA ILE A 380 -11.39 30.58 -9.54
C ILE A 380 -12.73 30.30 -10.22
N LYS A 381 -13.74 29.87 -9.45
CA LYS A 381 -15.08 29.58 -9.97
C LYS A 381 -15.72 30.80 -10.64
N LYS A 382 -15.46 32.00 -10.12
CA LYS A 382 -16.04 33.25 -10.63
C LYS A 382 -15.31 33.82 -11.86
N PHE A 383 -13.99 33.75 -11.89
CA PHE A 383 -13.19 34.49 -12.87
C PHE A 383 -12.41 33.61 -13.86
N LEU A 384 -12.26 32.31 -13.57
CA LEU A 384 -11.43 31.38 -14.34
C LEU A 384 -12.19 30.09 -14.73
N TYR A 385 -13.51 30.08 -14.56
CA TYR A 385 -14.39 28.99 -14.98
C TYR A 385 -15.56 29.53 -15.78
N SER A 386 -15.83 28.95 -16.96
CA SER A 386 -17.06 29.20 -17.72
C SER A 386 -18.13 28.22 -17.25
N GLU A 387 -19.18 28.71 -16.59
CA GLU A 387 -20.28 27.87 -16.11
C GLU A 387 -21.17 27.36 -17.26
N GLU A 388 -21.30 28.14 -18.35
CA GLU A 388 -22.07 27.77 -19.54
C GLU A 388 -21.37 26.64 -20.32
N ASP A 389 -20.06 26.78 -20.56
CA ASP A 389 -19.29 25.85 -21.39
C ASP A 389 -18.56 24.76 -20.58
N LYS A 390 -18.59 24.86 -19.24
CA LYS A 390 -17.95 23.94 -18.28
C LYS A 390 -16.44 23.73 -18.45
N PHE A 391 -15.70 24.72 -18.95
CA PHE A 391 -14.23 24.66 -19.05
C PHE A 391 -13.51 25.74 -18.22
N LEU A 392 -12.23 25.51 -17.93
CA LEU A 392 -11.36 26.42 -17.19
C LEU A 392 -10.55 27.33 -18.12
N PHE A 393 -10.31 28.56 -17.69
CA PHE A 393 -9.31 29.44 -18.27
C PHE A 393 -7.96 29.25 -17.55
N ARG A 394 -6.85 29.43 -18.26
CA ARG A 394 -5.48 29.27 -17.72
C ARG A 394 -5.15 30.34 -16.69
N CYS A 395 -5.39 31.61 -17.01
CA CYS A 395 -4.97 32.73 -16.17
C CYS A 395 -5.90 33.94 -16.26
N CYS A 396 -5.80 34.82 -15.26
CA CYS A 396 -6.28 36.20 -15.29
C CYS A 396 -5.21 37.12 -14.68
N TYR A 397 -5.43 38.43 -14.75
CA TYR A 397 -4.45 39.44 -14.32
C TYR A 397 -5.10 40.51 -13.46
N LYS A 398 -4.31 41.10 -12.55
CA LYS A 398 -4.70 42.33 -11.86
C LYS A 398 -4.53 43.53 -12.81
N GLY A 399 -5.62 44.25 -13.08
CA GLY A 399 -5.58 45.50 -13.84
C GLY A 399 -5.11 46.69 -13.00
N ASP A 400 -4.83 47.82 -13.65
CA ASP A 400 -4.24 49.03 -13.04
C ASP A 400 -5.05 49.59 -11.85
N THR A 401 -6.37 49.42 -11.86
CA THR A 401 -7.28 49.86 -10.80
C THR A 401 -7.54 48.79 -9.72
N GLY A 402 -6.87 47.64 -9.79
CA GLY A 402 -7.09 46.49 -8.91
C GLY A 402 -8.26 45.58 -9.31
N GLN A 403 -8.88 45.82 -10.46
CA GLN A 403 -9.93 44.94 -11.00
C GLN A 403 -9.34 43.70 -11.69
N ILE A 404 -10.11 42.61 -11.75
CA ILE A 404 -9.70 41.42 -12.52
C ILE A 404 -9.86 41.69 -14.01
N SER A 405 -8.82 41.36 -14.76
CA SER A 405 -8.76 41.54 -16.21
C SER A 405 -8.38 40.23 -16.91
N GLN A 406 -8.94 40.06 -18.11
CA GLN A 406 -8.67 38.95 -19.02
C GLN A 406 -7.99 39.48 -20.28
N THR A 407 -7.21 38.64 -20.94
CA THR A 407 -6.67 38.98 -22.26
C THR A 407 -7.82 39.10 -23.27
N SER A 408 -7.60 39.82 -24.38
CA SER A 408 -8.59 39.95 -25.46
C SER A 408 -9.00 38.60 -26.06
N SER A 409 -8.14 37.58 -25.91
CA SER A 409 -8.41 36.19 -26.24
C SER A 409 -7.96 35.33 -25.05
N PRO A 410 -8.88 34.99 -24.13
CA PRO A 410 -8.57 34.17 -22.97
C PRO A 410 -8.00 32.82 -23.37
N ILE A 411 -6.99 32.36 -22.64
CA ILE A 411 -6.32 31.09 -22.90
C ILE A 411 -7.10 29.99 -22.17
N ALA A 412 -7.49 28.95 -22.90
CA ALA A 412 -8.12 27.77 -22.30
C ALA A 412 -7.12 27.03 -21.40
N GLY A 413 -7.62 26.41 -20.33
CA GLY A 413 -6.78 25.65 -19.39
C GLY A 413 -6.15 24.42 -20.04
N PHE A 414 -4.98 24.06 -19.53
CA PHE A 414 -4.23 22.84 -19.85
C PHE A 414 -4.51 21.75 -18.83
N LEU A 415 -4.01 20.53 -19.06
CA LEU A 415 -4.19 19.40 -18.15
C LEU A 415 -3.92 19.76 -16.68
N ASP A 416 -2.84 20.48 -16.41
CA ASP A 416 -2.40 20.84 -15.06
C ASP A 416 -3.40 21.76 -14.33
N ASP A 417 -4.10 22.63 -15.07
CA ASP A 417 -5.14 23.49 -14.48
C ASP A 417 -6.28 22.67 -13.91
N TYR A 418 -6.67 21.59 -14.60
CA TYR A 418 -7.71 20.68 -14.13
C TYR A 418 -7.16 19.78 -13.01
N ALA A 419 -6.03 19.12 -13.25
CA ALA A 419 -5.49 18.13 -12.31
C ALA A 419 -5.21 18.77 -10.93
N PHE A 420 -4.60 19.96 -10.89
CA PHE A 420 -4.23 20.58 -9.62
C PHE A 420 -5.43 21.23 -8.93
N LEU A 421 -6.37 21.80 -9.68
CA LEU A 421 -7.60 22.34 -9.10
C LEU A 421 -8.47 21.22 -8.52
N ILE A 422 -8.63 20.10 -9.23
CA ILE A 422 -9.37 18.93 -8.74
C ILE A 422 -8.74 18.42 -7.43
N ARG A 423 -7.41 18.32 -7.36
CA ARG A 423 -6.71 17.96 -6.10
C ARG A 423 -7.05 18.94 -4.98
N GLY A 424 -6.96 20.24 -5.24
CA GLY A 424 -7.31 21.29 -4.28
C GLY A 424 -8.77 21.20 -3.80
N LEU A 425 -9.72 20.91 -4.69
CA LEU A 425 -11.14 20.76 -4.36
C LEU A 425 -11.42 19.51 -3.52
N LEU A 426 -10.72 18.40 -3.79
CA LEU A 426 -10.83 17.18 -2.97
C LEU A 426 -10.31 17.41 -1.55
N ASP A 427 -9.18 18.12 -1.41
CA ASP A 427 -8.63 18.49 -0.09
C ASP A 427 -9.50 19.53 0.62
N LEU A 428 -10.11 20.45 -0.13
CA LEU A 428 -11.09 21.41 0.38
C LEU A 428 -12.36 20.71 0.88
N TYR A 429 -12.84 19.69 0.17
CA TYR A 429 -13.93 18.84 0.64
C TYR A 429 -13.54 18.14 1.95
N GLU A 430 -12.36 17.52 2.07
CA GLU A 430 -11.97 16.83 3.31
C GLU A 430 -11.84 17.78 4.52
N SER A 431 -11.43 19.03 4.29
CA SER A 431 -11.30 20.04 5.33
C SER A 431 -12.66 20.65 5.74
N SER A 432 -13.52 20.98 4.78
CA SER A 432 -14.80 21.67 5.00
C SER A 432 -16.01 20.75 5.18
N LEU A 433 -15.92 19.51 4.68
CA LEU A 433 -17.00 18.53 4.55
C LEU A 433 -18.19 19.00 3.70
N ASP A 434 -17.96 20.01 2.85
CA ASP A 434 -18.96 20.55 1.93
C ASP A 434 -18.89 19.81 0.58
N ALA A 435 -19.95 19.05 0.28
CA ALA A 435 -20.01 18.18 -0.89
C ALA A 435 -20.07 18.93 -2.22
N ASP A 436 -20.34 20.24 -2.23
CA ASP A 436 -20.35 21.04 -3.47
C ASP A 436 -18.95 21.10 -4.11
N TRP A 437 -17.89 21.08 -3.30
CA TRP A 437 -16.51 21.03 -3.80
C TRP A 437 -16.20 19.70 -4.47
N LEU A 438 -16.67 18.59 -3.89
CA LEU A 438 -16.55 17.25 -4.47
C LEU A 438 -17.35 17.13 -5.78
N GLN A 439 -18.54 17.73 -5.84
CA GLN A 439 -19.34 17.77 -7.07
C GLN A 439 -18.65 18.56 -8.19
N TRP A 440 -18.04 19.69 -7.84
CA TRP A 440 -17.32 20.48 -8.81
C TRP A 440 -16.04 19.76 -9.28
N ALA A 441 -15.34 19.07 -8.38
CA ALA A 441 -14.21 18.20 -8.73
C ALA A 441 -14.62 17.09 -9.72
N GLU A 442 -15.77 16.44 -9.52
CA GLU A 442 -16.32 15.47 -10.48
C GLU A 442 -16.58 16.11 -11.85
N THR A 443 -17.26 17.27 -11.87
CA THR A 443 -17.56 17.99 -13.12
C THR A 443 -16.29 18.34 -13.89
N LEU A 444 -15.26 18.81 -13.19
CA LEU A 444 -13.98 19.14 -13.79
C LEU A 444 -13.23 17.90 -14.26
N GLN A 445 -13.32 16.76 -13.55
CA GLN A 445 -12.74 15.50 -14.00
C GLN A 445 -13.41 15.00 -15.29
N GLU A 446 -14.73 15.14 -15.41
CA GLU A 446 -15.45 14.81 -16.65
C GLU A 446 -15.02 15.69 -17.82
N THR A 447 -14.89 17.01 -17.59
CA THR A 447 -14.33 17.91 -18.60
C THR A 447 -12.88 17.56 -18.94
N GLN A 448 -12.05 17.23 -17.95
CA GLN A 448 -10.66 16.81 -18.17
C GLN A 448 -10.60 15.56 -19.05
N ASN A 449 -11.45 14.58 -18.78
CA ASN A 449 -11.56 13.37 -19.60
C ASN A 449 -11.95 13.71 -21.03
N ALA A 450 -12.95 14.57 -21.23
CA ALA A 450 -13.42 14.96 -22.57
C ALA A 450 -12.36 15.74 -23.39
N LEU A 451 -11.58 16.60 -22.74
CA LEU A 451 -10.62 17.47 -23.43
C LEU A 451 -9.25 16.82 -23.65
N PHE A 452 -8.76 16.04 -22.69
CA PHE A 452 -7.35 15.65 -22.65
C PHE A 452 -7.11 14.15 -22.83
N TRP A 453 -8.11 13.29 -22.67
CA TRP A 453 -7.90 11.83 -22.74
C TRP A 453 -7.42 11.35 -24.12
N ASP A 454 -6.45 10.44 -24.15
CA ASP A 454 -5.99 9.72 -25.34
C ASP A 454 -6.72 8.38 -25.49
N GLU A 455 -7.74 8.34 -26.34
CA GLU A 455 -8.52 7.12 -26.63
C GLU A 455 -7.68 6.00 -27.28
N THR A 456 -6.50 6.31 -27.83
CA THR A 456 -5.67 5.32 -28.53
C THR A 456 -4.63 4.67 -27.61
N ASN A 457 -3.97 5.47 -26.76
CA ASN A 457 -2.87 4.97 -25.92
C ASN A 457 -3.11 5.15 -24.41
N ALA A 458 -4.32 5.54 -23.99
CA ALA A 458 -4.66 5.92 -22.61
C ALA A 458 -3.81 7.09 -22.08
N GLY A 459 -4.15 7.62 -20.90
CA GLY A 459 -3.49 8.79 -20.30
C GLY A 459 -3.93 10.12 -20.93
N TYR A 460 -3.45 11.23 -20.37
CA TYR A 460 -3.90 12.57 -20.76
C TYR A 460 -2.84 13.36 -21.53
N PHE A 461 -3.24 13.99 -22.63
CA PHE A 461 -2.48 15.01 -23.35
C PHE A 461 -2.37 16.29 -22.51
N SER A 462 -1.27 17.03 -22.65
CA SER A 462 -1.07 18.32 -21.98
C SER A 462 -2.04 19.39 -22.50
N SER A 463 -2.28 19.39 -23.81
CA SER A 463 -3.10 20.36 -24.54
C SER A 463 -4.48 19.84 -24.89
N SER A 464 -5.45 20.76 -25.01
CA SER A 464 -6.85 20.45 -25.31
C SER A 464 -7.05 19.89 -26.72
N SER A 465 -7.98 18.96 -26.88
CA SER A 465 -8.42 18.42 -28.18
C SER A 465 -9.07 19.47 -29.09
N LEU A 466 -9.50 20.59 -28.52
CA LEU A 466 -10.16 21.68 -29.24
C LEU A 466 -9.16 22.64 -29.91
N ASP A 467 -7.89 22.66 -29.48
CA ASP A 467 -6.88 23.54 -30.05
C ASP A 467 -6.30 22.97 -31.35
N LYS A 468 -6.87 23.43 -32.48
CA LYS A 468 -6.46 23.02 -33.83
C LYS A 468 -5.11 23.60 -34.26
N SER A 469 -4.51 24.51 -33.49
CA SER A 469 -3.18 25.06 -33.80
C SER A 469 -2.05 24.08 -33.45
N ILE A 470 -2.31 23.14 -32.54
CA ILE A 470 -1.35 22.12 -32.12
C ILE A 470 -1.45 20.91 -33.05
N LEU A 471 -0.43 20.75 -33.92
CA LEU A 471 -0.40 19.69 -34.94
C LEU A 471 -0.15 18.30 -34.36
N LEU A 472 0.61 18.23 -33.25
CA LEU A 472 0.95 17.01 -32.54
C LEU A 472 0.70 17.27 -31.07
N ARG A 473 -0.30 16.59 -30.50
CA ARG A 473 -0.56 16.61 -29.06
C ARG A 473 0.36 15.58 -28.43
N SER A 474 1.13 16.01 -27.47
CA SER A 474 1.94 15.17 -26.62
C SER A 474 1.28 15.06 -25.25
N LYS A 475 1.58 13.98 -24.53
CA LYS A 475 1.31 13.88 -23.08
C LYS A 475 2.31 14.71 -22.27
N GLU A 476 2.98 15.62 -22.95
CA GLU A 476 4.23 16.31 -22.66
C GLU A 476 4.07 17.74 -23.20
N GLU A 477 4.69 18.73 -22.60
CA GLU A 477 4.77 20.08 -23.17
C GLU A 477 6.20 20.43 -23.64
N ASP A 478 7.22 19.63 -23.24
CA ASP A 478 8.62 19.83 -23.62
C ASP A 478 9.47 18.55 -23.46
N TYR A 479 10.47 18.35 -24.34
CA TYR A 479 11.32 17.14 -24.48
C TYR A 479 12.15 16.75 -23.23
N LEU A 480 12.04 17.49 -22.12
CA LEU A 480 12.84 17.34 -20.90
C LEU A 480 12.01 17.23 -19.60
N ILE A 481 10.67 17.30 -19.64
CA ILE A 481 9.81 17.36 -18.44
C ILE A 481 8.73 16.29 -18.44
N ASP A 482 9.09 15.06 -18.80
CA ASP A 482 8.26 13.87 -18.52
C ASP A 482 8.47 13.38 -17.07
N GLN A 483 8.70 14.30 -16.14
CA GLN A 483 9.17 13.97 -14.80
C GLN A 483 8.40 14.77 -13.77
N ASP A 484 8.08 14.12 -12.65
CA ASP A 484 7.68 14.85 -11.45
C ASP A 484 8.92 15.58 -10.95
N GLY A 485 8.99 16.88 -11.22
CA GLY A 485 10.13 17.73 -10.91
C GLY A 485 9.81 18.64 -9.73
N VAL A 486 10.05 19.94 -9.93
CA VAL A 486 9.63 20.97 -8.97
C VAL A 486 8.10 21.11 -8.96
N GLU A 487 7.47 20.98 -10.12
CA GLU A 487 6.03 20.79 -10.27
C GLU A 487 5.72 19.31 -10.54
N PRO A 488 4.62 18.75 -10.00
CA PRO A 488 4.21 17.39 -10.32
C PRO A 488 3.65 17.34 -11.74
N CYS A 489 3.76 16.20 -12.41
CA CYS A 489 3.13 16.03 -13.72
C CYS A 489 1.60 15.94 -13.60
N GLY A 490 0.87 16.60 -14.50
CA GLY A 490 -0.60 16.55 -14.54
C GLY A 490 -1.18 15.14 -14.61
N ASN A 491 -0.51 14.20 -15.31
CA ASN A 491 -0.90 12.78 -15.33
C ASN A 491 -0.73 12.13 -13.95
N SER A 492 0.38 12.38 -13.25
CA SER A 492 0.63 11.85 -11.89
C SER A 492 -0.44 12.28 -10.91
N VAL A 493 -0.79 13.57 -10.91
CA VAL A 493 -1.85 14.13 -10.04
C VAL A 493 -3.23 13.62 -10.47
N SER A 494 -3.47 13.45 -11.78
CA SER A 494 -4.73 12.90 -12.28
C SER A 494 -4.97 11.47 -11.80
N VAL A 495 -3.94 10.62 -11.72
CA VAL A 495 -4.10 9.26 -11.16
C VAL A 495 -4.53 9.31 -9.70
N HIS A 496 -3.93 10.18 -8.87
CA HIS A 496 -4.38 10.40 -7.48
C HIS A 496 -5.84 10.84 -7.41
N ASN A 497 -6.22 11.81 -8.25
CA ASN A 497 -7.59 12.34 -8.29
C ASN A 497 -8.60 11.26 -8.70
N LEU A 498 -8.30 10.48 -9.73
CA LEU A 498 -9.14 9.38 -10.21
C LEU A 498 -9.33 8.29 -9.15
N ILE A 499 -8.27 7.93 -8.41
CA ILE A 499 -8.36 6.96 -7.30
C ILE A 499 -9.27 7.49 -6.18
N ARG A 500 -9.11 8.76 -5.79
CA ARG A 500 -9.96 9.37 -4.74
C ARG A 500 -11.40 9.53 -5.20
N LEU A 501 -11.63 10.07 -6.40
CA LEU A 501 -12.97 10.26 -6.97
C LEU A 501 -13.70 8.93 -7.20
N SER A 502 -13.02 7.91 -7.75
CA SER A 502 -13.61 6.57 -7.92
C SER A 502 -14.09 5.99 -6.60
N THR A 503 -13.36 6.24 -5.50
CA THR A 503 -13.73 5.76 -4.17
C THR A 503 -14.84 6.59 -3.54
N TYR A 504 -14.76 7.93 -3.60
CA TYR A 504 -15.82 8.81 -3.09
C TYR A 504 -17.16 8.64 -3.81
N LEU A 505 -17.14 8.34 -5.12
CA LEU A 505 -18.34 8.32 -5.95
C LEU A 505 -18.79 6.91 -6.34
N HIS A 506 -18.09 5.86 -5.88
CA HIS A 506 -18.29 4.46 -6.31
C HIS A 506 -18.28 4.30 -7.84
N ARG A 507 -17.33 4.96 -8.50
CA ARG A 507 -17.20 5.00 -9.97
C ARG A 507 -16.02 4.18 -10.46
N ASN A 508 -16.30 2.95 -10.88
CA ASN A 508 -15.27 2.02 -11.39
C ASN A 508 -14.62 2.54 -12.69
N ASP A 509 -15.35 3.26 -13.53
CA ASP A 509 -14.82 3.86 -14.77
C ASP A 509 -13.64 4.81 -14.50
N LEU A 510 -13.67 5.56 -13.41
CA LEU A 510 -12.57 6.43 -13.00
C LEU A 510 -11.37 5.62 -12.48
N ARG A 511 -11.62 4.50 -11.79
CA ARG A 511 -10.56 3.59 -11.33
C ARG A 511 -9.88 2.89 -12.50
N GLU A 512 -10.64 2.48 -13.51
CA GLU A 512 -10.13 1.91 -14.76
C GLU A 512 -9.23 2.91 -15.48
N LYS A 513 -9.67 4.17 -15.66
CA LYS A 513 -8.83 5.23 -16.25
C LYS A 513 -7.54 5.47 -15.46
N ALA A 514 -7.56 5.35 -14.13
CA ALA A 514 -6.34 5.41 -13.31
C ALA A 514 -5.39 4.26 -13.65
N GLY A 515 -5.91 3.03 -13.75
CA GLY A 515 -5.16 1.84 -14.15
C GLY A 515 -4.60 1.95 -15.57
N GLU A 516 -5.40 2.39 -16.54
CA GLU A 516 -4.99 2.61 -17.93
C GLU A 516 -3.90 3.69 -18.05
N THR A 517 -3.99 4.76 -17.25
CA THR A 517 -2.94 5.78 -17.17
C THR A 517 -1.66 5.17 -16.59
N LEU A 518 -1.74 4.42 -15.49
CA LEU A 518 -0.55 3.74 -14.92
C LEU A 518 0.07 2.71 -15.88
N ALA A 519 -0.75 2.00 -16.65
CA ALA A 519 -0.29 1.09 -17.70
C ALA A 519 0.43 1.85 -18.82
N CYS A 520 -0.08 3.02 -19.23
CA CYS A 520 0.56 3.90 -20.21
C CYS A 520 2.00 4.29 -19.81
N PHE A 521 2.24 4.51 -18.51
CA PHE A 521 3.55 4.89 -17.96
C PHE A 521 4.34 3.68 -17.38
N SER A 522 3.88 2.44 -17.54
CA SER A 522 4.41 1.24 -16.88
C SER A 522 5.90 0.98 -17.19
N GLU A 523 6.31 1.14 -18.45
CA GLU A 523 7.72 1.00 -18.85
C GLU A 523 8.62 2.01 -18.14
N ARG A 524 8.17 3.27 -18.05
CA ARG A 524 8.91 4.34 -17.38
C ARG A 524 9.01 4.09 -15.87
N LEU A 525 7.92 3.66 -15.24
CA LEU A 525 7.88 3.29 -13.82
C LEU A 525 8.80 2.08 -13.52
N LYS A 526 8.88 1.10 -14.42
CA LYS A 526 9.80 -0.05 -14.28
C LYS A 526 11.26 0.37 -14.47
N MET A 527 11.56 1.23 -15.45
CA MET A 527 12.94 1.59 -15.80
C MET A 527 13.51 2.71 -14.91
N PHE A 528 12.78 3.81 -14.74
CA PHE A 528 13.22 5.06 -14.10
C PHE A 528 12.14 5.64 -13.17
N PRO A 529 11.73 4.94 -12.09
CA PRO A 529 10.66 5.43 -11.21
C PRO A 529 11.01 6.72 -10.47
N ILE A 530 12.30 7.03 -10.23
CA ILE A 530 12.75 8.33 -9.69
C ILE A 530 12.37 9.53 -10.57
N ALA A 531 12.07 9.30 -11.85
CA ALA A 531 11.57 10.35 -12.73
C ALA A 531 10.09 10.67 -12.45
N LEU A 532 9.34 9.77 -11.82
CA LEU A 532 7.91 9.95 -11.54
C LEU A 532 7.55 9.55 -10.09
N PRO A 533 8.16 10.17 -9.05
CA PRO A 533 7.84 9.90 -7.65
C PRO A 533 6.36 10.13 -7.29
N GLU A 534 5.70 11.18 -7.82
CA GLU A 534 4.28 11.44 -7.56
C GLU A 534 3.40 10.35 -8.18
N MET A 535 3.71 9.90 -9.39
CA MET A 535 3.01 8.77 -10.03
C MET A 535 3.30 7.45 -9.33
N THR A 536 4.53 7.24 -8.86
CA THR A 536 4.91 6.04 -8.10
C THR A 536 4.15 6.00 -6.77
N SER A 537 3.96 7.15 -6.13
CA SER A 537 3.09 7.34 -4.98
C SER A 537 1.62 6.99 -5.33
N ALA A 538 1.12 7.41 -6.49
CA ALA A 538 -0.21 7.07 -6.97
C ALA A 538 -0.37 5.56 -7.26
N LEU A 539 0.67 4.92 -7.81
CA LEU A 539 0.74 3.48 -8.07
C LEU A 539 0.59 2.68 -6.77
N MET A 540 1.22 3.13 -5.68
CA MET A 540 1.05 2.52 -4.37
C MET A 540 -0.40 2.56 -3.89
N LEU A 541 -1.08 3.70 -4.07
CA LEU A 541 -2.50 3.87 -3.73
C LEU A 541 -3.45 3.12 -4.68
N TYR A 542 -3.01 2.82 -5.90
CA TYR A 542 -3.80 2.01 -6.81
C TYR A 542 -3.84 0.54 -6.38
N HIS A 543 -2.67 -0.01 -6.01
CA HIS A 543 -2.53 -1.39 -5.54
C HIS A 543 -3.11 -1.61 -4.14
N ASN A 544 -2.97 -0.63 -3.25
CA ASN A 544 -3.56 -0.67 -1.91
C ASN A 544 -4.93 0.02 -1.93
N PHE A 545 -6.02 -0.66 -1.55
CA PHE A 545 -7.30 0.05 -1.41
C PHE A 545 -7.19 1.14 -0.33
N PRO A 546 -7.58 2.40 -0.62
CA PRO A 546 -7.58 3.46 0.37
C PRO A 546 -8.33 3.07 1.63
N THR A 547 -7.81 3.45 2.80
CA THR A 547 -8.56 3.35 4.05
C THR A 547 -9.72 4.33 3.99
N GLN A 548 -10.95 3.82 4.10
CA GLN A 548 -12.16 4.62 4.12
C GLN A 548 -12.60 4.77 5.58
N VAL A 549 -12.83 5.99 6.03
CA VAL A 549 -13.35 6.27 7.36
C VAL A 549 -14.65 7.04 7.19
N PHE A 550 -15.74 6.40 7.58
CA PHE A 550 -17.05 7.01 7.58
C PHE A 550 -17.47 7.36 9.00
N ILE A 551 -17.92 8.58 9.24
CA ILE A 551 -18.39 9.00 10.57
C ILE A 551 -19.89 9.30 10.48
N ALA A 552 -20.72 8.54 11.17
CA ALA A 552 -22.16 8.76 11.23
C ALA A 552 -22.49 9.64 12.44
N GLY A 553 -23.00 10.84 12.19
CA GLY A 553 -23.33 11.82 13.23
C GLY A 553 -23.49 13.23 12.64
N PRO A 554 -24.17 14.16 13.35
CA PRO A 554 -24.26 15.54 12.91
C PRO A 554 -22.86 16.18 12.83
N THR A 555 -22.56 16.87 11.73
CA THR A 555 -21.22 17.45 11.47
C THR A 555 -20.75 18.41 12.58
N GLU A 556 -21.66 19.20 13.16
CA GLU A 556 -21.34 20.18 14.20
C GLU A 556 -21.33 19.59 15.63
N ASP A 557 -21.60 18.29 15.79
CA ASP A 557 -21.61 17.65 17.11
C ASP A 557 -20.18 17.41 17.64
N ASN A 558 -19.98 17.63 18.95
CA ASN A 558 -18.67 17.47 19.58
C ASN A 558 -18.12 16.03 19.47
N SER A 559 -18.98 15.01 19.51
CA SER A 559 -18.54 13.61 19.35
C SER A 559 -18.08 13.33 17.92
N THR A 560 -18.75 13.91 16.90
CA THR A 560 -18.32 13.85 15.50
C THR A 560 -16.97 14.54 15.31
N GLN A 561 -16.79 15.75 15.86
CA GLN A 561 -15.53 16.50 15.77
C GLN A 561 -14.37 15.76 16.44
N ALA A 562 -14.60 15.13 17.60
CA ALA A 562 -13.59 14.34 18.28
C ALA A 562 -13.10 13.15 17.43
N LEU A 563 -14.01 12.46 16.72
CA LEU A 563 -13.65 11.37 15.80
C LEU A 563 -12.94 11.90 14.54
N LEU A 564 -13.40 13.02 13.99
CA LEU A 564 -12.76 13.68 12.84
C LEU A 564 -11.31 14.08 13.18
N ASP A 565 -11.09 14.61 14.37
CA ASP A 565 -9.76 15.01 14.84
C ASP A 565 -8.79 13.83 14.87
N VAL A 566 -9.24 12.65 15.31
CA VAL A 566 -8.44 11.42 15.34
C VAL A 566 -8.00 10.99 13.94
N VAL A 567 -8.89 11.09 12.95
CA VAL A 567 -8.58 10.77 11.56
C VAL A 567 -7.62 11.80 10.98
N ARG A 568 -7.93 13.09 11.17
CA ARG A 568 -7.17 14.23 10.65
C ARG A 568 -5.77 14.33 11.25
N SER A 569 -5.58 13.88 12.48
CA SER A 569 -4.28 13.83 13.15
C SER A 569 -3.39 12.68 12.69
N ARG A 570 -3.83 11.81 11.78
CA ARG A 570 -3.03 10.67 11.28
C ARG A 570 -2.64 10.88 9.84
N PHE A 571 -1.38 10.57 9.55
CA PHE A 571 -0.91 10.50 8.18
C PHE A 571 -1.41 9.18 7.60
N MET A 572 -2.33 9.24 6.64
CA MET A 572 -2.90 8.10 5.93
C MET A 572 -3.06 8.49 4.46
N PRO A 573 -2.05 8.22 3.63
CA PRO A 573 -2.05 8.47 2.20
C PRO A 573 -3.33 7.99 1.51
N GLY A 574 -3.92 8.86 0.69
CA GLY A 574 -5.10 8.54 -0.12
C GLY A 574 -6.39 8.24 0.66
N ARG A 575 -6.41 8.42 2.00
CA ARG A 575 -7.60 8.14 2.83
C ARG A 575 -8.86 8.78 2.26
N ILE A 576 -9.99 8.14 2.51
CA ILE A 576 -11.32 8.65 2.14
C ILE A 576 -12.06 8.94 3.43
N LEU A 577 -12.43 10.20 3.64
CA LEU A 577 -13.14 10.65 4.84
C LEU A 577 -14.49 11.22 4.43
N ALA A 578 -15.58 10.63 4.94
CA ALA A 578 -16.92 11.16 4.72
C ALA A 578 -17.75 11.11 6.01
N VAL A 579 -18.61 12.11 6.17
CA VAL A 579 -19.52 12.19 7.31
C VAL A 579 -20.94 11.91 6.84
N ALA A 580 -21.61 10.94 7.45
CA ALA A 580 -23.03 10.68 7.26
C ALA A 580 -23.84 11.52 8.26
N ASP A 581 -24.10 12.78 7.89
CA ASP A 581 -24.89 13.73 8.69
C ASP A 581 -26.37 13.78 8.28
N GLY A 582 -26.81 12.81 7.48
CA GLY A 582 -28.18 12.62 7.01
C GLY A 582 -28.49 13.33 5.69
N PRO A 583 -29.67 13.09 5.08
CA PRO A 583 -30.01 13.56 3.74
C PRO A 583 -30.13 15.09 3.60
N GLY A 584 -30.29 15.81 4.71
CA GLY A 584 -30.34 17.29 4.76
C GLY A 584 -29.06 17.96 5.27
N GLY A 585 -27.99 17.20 5.52
CA GLY A 585 -26.72 17.72 6.00
C GLY A 585 -25.78 18.17 4.89
N ARG A 586 -24.57 18.60 5.25
CA ARG A 586 -23.55 19.10 4.30
C ARG A 586 -23.04 18.02 3.35
N ALA A 587 -23.16 16.75 3.73
CA ALA A 587 -22.83 15.61 2.87
C ALA A 587 -24.04 15.10 2.05
N GLY A 588 -25.13 15.87 1.93
CA GLY A 588 -26.37 15.42 1.32
C GLY A 588 -26.26 14.91 -0.13
N LEU A 589 -25.23 15.29 -0.89
CA LEU A 589 -24.93 14.69 -2.20
C LEU A 589 -24.36 13.27 -2.07
N LEU A 590 -23.40 13.07 -1.16
CA LEU A 590 -22.79 11.77 -0.92
C LEU A 590 -23.79 10.80 -0.31
N TYR A 591 -24.63 11.27 0.61
CA TYR A 591 -25.73 10.48 1.15
C TYR A 591 -26.60 9.95 -0.01
N ARG A 592 -27.05 10.82 -0.93
CA ARG A 592 -27.90 10.44 -2.08
C ARG A 592 -27.24 9.45 -3.06
N ARG A 593 -25.92 9.44 -3.17
CA ARG A 593 -25.19 8.63 -4.18
C ARG A 593 -24.55 7.37 -3.61
N ILE A 594 -24.22 7.35 -2.33
CA ILE A 594 -23.57 6.23 -1.67
C ILE A 594 -24.59 5.48 -0.81
N GLU A 595 -25.14 4.38 -1.33
CA GLU A 595 -26.13 3.58 -0.61
C GLU A 595 -25.61 3.07 0.75
N THR A 596 -24.30 2.80 0.85
CA THR A 596 -23.65 2.40 2.09
C THR A 596 -23.78 3.46 3.19
N LEU A 597 -23.71 4.76 2.85
CA LEU A 597 -23.86 5.85 3.83
C LEU A 597 -25.26 5.91 4.45
N HIS A 598 -26.30 5.44 3.74
CA HIS A 598 -27.66 5.32 4.28
C HIS A 598 -27.76 4.31 5.44
N ARG A 599 -26.86 3.31 5.45
CA ARG A 599 -26.85 2.21 6.42
C ARG A 599 -26.03 2.54 7.67
N LEU A 600 -25.14 3.53 7.59
CA LEU A 600 -24.33 3.99 8.70
C LEU A 600 -25.18 4.84 9.64
N LYS A 601 -25.17 4.52 10.93
CA LYS A 601 -26.01 5.20 11.92
C LYS A 601 -25.20 5.51 13.19
N PRO A 602 -25.51 6.63 13.86
CA PRO A 602 -25.05 6.86 15.23
C PRO A 602 -25.42 5.67 16.13
N ILE A 603 -24.57 5.36 17.11
CA ILE A 603 -24.81 4.30 18.10
C ILE A 603 -25.25 4.93 19.40
N GLU A 604 -26.43 4.50 19.89
CA GLU A 604 -27.01 5.02 21.14
C GLU A 604 -27.10 6.56 21.19
N GLY A 605 -27.25 7.20 20.03
CA GLY A 605 -27.32 8.66 19.91
C GLY A 605 -25.96 9.40 19.91
N ARG A 606 -24.83 8.67 19.93
CA ARG A 606 -23.47 9.22 19.79
C ARG A 606 -22.93 9.00 18.38
N ALA A 607 -22.04 9.88 17.91
CA ALA A 607 -21.37 9.69 16.63
C ALA A 607 -20.57 8.37 16.62
N ALA A 608 -20.56 7.69 15.47
CA ALA A 608 -19.89 6.41 15.30
C ALA A 608 -19.00 6.44 14.06
N ALA A 609 -17.75 6.00 14.18
CA ALA A 609 -16.81 5.86 13.08
C ALA A 609 -16.74 4.40 12.59
N TYR A 610 -16.74 4.23 11.28
CA TYR A 610 -16.64 2.96 10.58
C TYR A 610 -15.36 2.99 9.74
N VAL A 611 -14.37 2.18 10.11
CA VAL A 611 -13.12 2.06 9.36
C VAL A 611 -13.25 0.88 8.40
N CYS A 612 -13.19 1.16 7.10
CA CYS A 612 -13.31 0.18 6.04
C CYS A 612 -12.00 0.04 5.26
N ARG A 613 -11.54 -1.20 5.13
CA ARG A 613 -10.34 -1.59 4.36
C ARG A 613 -10.71 -2.78 3.47
N ASN A 614 -10.26 -2.78 2.22
CA ASN A 614 -10.54 -3.87 1.27
C ASN A 614 -12.04 -4.24 1.20
N PHE A 615 -12.91 -3.23 1.10
CA PHE A 615 -14.38 -3.37 1.05
C PHE A 615 -15.04 -3.99 2.29
N THR A 616 -14.29 -4.18 3.38
CA THR A 616 -14.80 -4.67 4.66
C THR A 616 -14.71 -3.58 5.71
N CYS A 617 -15.80 -3.30 6.42
CA CYS A 617 -15.82 -2.35 7.53
C CYS A 617 -15.66 -3.10 8.86
N SER A 618 -14.84 -2.54 9.74
CA SER A 618 -14.74 -2.93 11.14
C SER A 618 -16.03 -2.58 11.91
N LEU A 619 -16.17 -3.13 13.12
CA LEU A 619 -17.24 -2.73 14.02
C LEU A 619 -17.16 -1.23 14.30
N PRO A 620 -18.31 -0.53 14.31
CA PRO A 620 -18.32 0.90 14.58
C PRO A 620 -17.80 1.23 15.98
N VAL A 621 -16.94 2.25 16.05
CA VAL A 621 -16.35 2.76 17.29
C VAL A 621 -16.92 4.14 17.59
N THR A 622 -17.23 4.40 18.86
CA THR A 622 -17.77 5.70 19.31
C THR A 622 -16.76 6.52 20.10
N GLU A 623 -15.72 5.86 20.64
CA GLU A 623 -14.69 6.51 21.45
C GLU A 623 -13.45 6.86 20.59
N PRO A 624 -12.94 8.10 20.68
CA PRO A 624 -11.74 8.54 19.93
C PRO A 624 -10.51 7.64 20.14
N ALA A 625 -10.32 7.08 21.34
CA ALA A 625 -9.20 6.20 21.66
C ALA A 625 -9.31 4.82 20.98
N GLU A 626 -10.53 4.30 20.83
CA GLU A 626 -10.78 3.05 20.10
C GLU A 626 -10.58 3.25 18.60
N LEU A 627 -11.07 4.38 18.05
CA LEU A 627 -10.80 4.75 16.66
C LEU A 627 -9.30 4.92 16.41
N ALA A 628 -8.58 5.57 17.33
CA ALA A 628 -7.13 5.69 17.27
C ALA A 628 -6.47 4.32 17.16
N THR A 629 -6.83 3.38 18.05
CA THR A 629 -6.28 2.03 18.07
C THR A 629 -6.62 1.25 16.80
N SER A 630 -7.85 1.37 16.30
CA SER A 630 -8.31 0.72 15.06
C SER A 630 -7.57 1.24 13.81
N LEU A 631 -7.29 2.54 13.75
CA LEU A 631 -6.51 3.13 12.66
C LEU A 631 -5.02 2.75 12.75
N ASP A 632 -4.53 2.51 13.97
CA ASP A 632 -3.14 2.21 14.26
C ASP A 632 -2.84 0.69 14.31
N ASP A 633 -3.42 -0.18 13.48
CA ASP A 633 -3.10 -1.64 13.51
C ASP A 633 -1.58 -1.98 13.31
N ALA A 634 -0.74 -0.98 12.98
CA ALA A 634 0.74 -1.03 13.01
C ALA A 634 1.38 -0.71 14.40
N SER A 635 0.63 -0.15 15.35
CA SER A 635 1.13 0.36 16.64
C SER A 635 1.69 -0.68 17.57
N ARG A 636 1.27 -1.96 17.50
CA ARG A 636 1.92 -3.03 18.28
C ARG A 636 3.35 -3.26 17.79
N LYS A 637 3.55 -3.37 16.48
CA LYS A 637 4.88 -3.56 15.87
C LYS A 637 5.76 -2.31 16.05
N ALA A 638 5.19 -1.12 15.87
CA ALA A 638 5.87 0.15 16.11
C ALA A 638 6.23 0.36 17.60
N ALA A 639 5.34 0.01 18.55
CA ALA A 639 5.66 0.08 19.98
C ALA A 639 6.78 -0.90 20.37
N HIS A 640 6.79 -2.10 19.79
CA HIS A 640 7.88 -3.05 19.96
C HIS A 640 9.19 -2.56 19.33
N TRP A 641 9.13 -1.89 18.17
CA TRP A 641 10.27 -1.27 17.51
C TRP A 641 10.80 -0.05 18.29
N VAL A 642 9.95 0.85 18.77
CA VAL A 642 10.35 1.98 19.62
C VAL A 642 10.99 1.48 20.93
N ARG A 643 10.42 0.43 21.53
CA ARG A 643 11.01 -0.23 22.70
C ARG A 643 12.38 -0.85 22.40
N SER A 644 12.62 -1.33 21.18
CA SER A 644 13.91 -1.92 20.78
C SER A 644 14.95 -0.86 20.40
N GLN A 645 14.55 0.25 19.77
CA GLN A 645 15.47 1.34 19.37
C GLN A 645 15.80 2.31 20.49
N HIS A 646 14.88 2.52 21.43
CA HIS A 646 15.06 3.44 22.56
C HIS A 646 14.98 2.75 23.94
N PRO A 647 15.82 1.74 24.24
CA PRO A 647 15.82 1.06 25.54
C PRO A 647 15.89 2.00 26.74
N GLU A 648 16.62 3.10 26.61
CA GLU A 648 16.86 4.09 27.65
C GLU A 648 15.58 4.71 28.20
N LEU A 649 14.55 4.87 27.36
CA LEU A 649 13.27 5.49 27.73
C LEU A 649 12.43 4.58 28.64
N PHE A 650 12.72 3.28 28.66
CA PHE A 650 11.94 2.26 29.39
C PHE A 650 12.65 1.78 30.67
N ASN A 651 13.69 2.50 31.11
CA ASN A 651 14.44 2.19 32.33
C ASN A 651 13.83 2.78 33.62
N HIS A 652 12.77 3.58 33.52
CA HIS A 652 12.09 4.18 34.68
C HIS A 652 11.24 3.12 35.41
N ARG A 653 11.47 2.95 36.73
CA ARG A 653 10.91 1.87 37.54
C ARG A 653 9.90 2.41 38.54
N GLU A 654 8.63 2.55 38.12
CA GLU A 654 7.54 2.98 39.04
C GLU A 654 6.81 1.81 39.70
N CYS A 655 6.83 0.62 39.10
CA CYS A 655 6.14 -0.56 39.63
C CYS A 655 7.08 -1.42 40.49
N ASP A 656 6.64 -1.79 41.70
CA ASP A 656 7.33 -2.70 42.61
C ASP A 656 6.39 -3.90 42.94
N PRO A 657 6.76 -5.14 42.57
CA PRO A 657 8.01 -5.52 41.91
C PRO A 657 8.05 -5.10 40.42
N PRO A 658 9.25 -4.82 39.88
CA PRO A 658 9.41 -4.50 38.47
C PRO A 658 8.92 -5.63 37.56
N VAL A 659 8.20 -5.28 36.50
CA VAL A 659 7.68 -6.23 35.51
C VAL A 659 8.68 -6.37 34.37
N GLU A 660 9.52 -7.41 34.41
CA GLU A 660 10.63 -7.61 33.48
C GLU A 660 10.21 -7.72 31.99
N LEU A 661 8.96 -8.11 31.72
CA LEU A 661 8.41 -8.28 30.37
C LEU A 661 8.33 -6.97 29.56
N PHE A 662 8.33 -5.83 30.25
CA PHE A 662 8.33 -4.49 29.65
C PHE A 662 9.71 -3.88 29.50
N PHE A 663 10.76 -4.56 29.99
CA PHE A 663 12.12 -4.10 29.77
C PHE A 663 12.51 -4.25 28.30
N PRO A 664 13.30 -3.30 27.77
CA PRO A 664 13.79 -3.38 26.42
C PRO A 664 14.77 -4.55 26.26
N PRO A 665 14.75 -5.24 25.10
CA PRO A 665 15.69 -6.33 24.84
C PRO A 665 17.11 -5.78 24.70
N ILE A 666 18.09 -6.51 25.23
CA ILE A 666 19.51 -6.18 25.06
C ILE A 666 19.92 -6.61 23.64
N THR A 667 20.37 -5.68 22.82
CA THR A 667 20.87 -5.94 21.46
C THR A 667 22.38 -6.04 21.44
N TYR A 668 22.92 -7.07 20.77
CA TYR A 668 24.36 -7.30 20.62
C TYR A 668 24.80 -7.03 19.17
N ASN A 669 26.00 -6.47 19.00
CA ASN A 669 26.63 -6.22 17.69
C ASN A 669 28.10 -6.65 17.70
N GLU A 670 28.77 -6.60 16.54
CA GLU A 670 30.16 -7.06 16.38
C GLU A 670 31.18 -6.35 17.30
N ASN A 671 30.86 -5.14 17.78
CA ASN A 671 31.73 -4.35 18.64
C ASN A 671 31.38 -4.46 20.12
N SER A 672 30.35 -5.26 20.48
CA SER A 672 29.83 -5.33 21.84
C SER A 672 30.84 -5.93 22.81
N ASN A 673 30.98 -5.31 23.98
CA ASN A 673 31.83 -5.85 25.03
C ASN A 673 31.06 -6.87 25.87
N VAL A 674 31.09 -8.12 25.42
CA VAL A 674 30.34 -9.23 26.00
C VAL A 674 31.15 -10.03 27.02
N THR A 675 30.45 -10.61 27.99
CA THR A 675 30.97 -11.53 28.99
C THR A 675 30.27 -12.89 28.88
N GLU A 676 30.80 -13.89 29.58
CA GLU A 676 30.13 -15.19 29.67
C GLU A 676 28.73 -15.09 30.30
N SER A 677 28.50 -14.15 31.22
CA SER A 677 27.19 -13.90 31.81
C SER A 677 26.16 -13.42 30.80
N ASP A 678 26.58 -12.65 29.79
CA ASP A 678 25.69 -12.19 28.71
C ASP A 678 25.24 -13.36 27.84
N LEU A 679 26.17 -14.28 27.56
CA LEU A 679 25.87 -15.52 26.84
C LEU A 679 24.86 -16.38 27.62
N GLN A 680 25.08 -16.57 28.93
CA GLN A 680 24.15 -17.31 29.79
C GLN A 680 22.75 -16.66 29.80
N SER A 681 22.67 -15.33 29.84
CA SER A 681 21.40 -14.60 29.75
C SER A 681 20.70 -14.83 28.40
N ALA A 682 21.40 -14.69 27.28
CA ALA A 682 20.82 -14.92 25.94
C ALA A 682 20.30 -16.35 25.77
N ILE A 683 21.03 -17.34 26.30
CA ILE A 683 20.60 -18.74 26.31
C ILE A 683 19.32 -18.91 27.13
N SER A 684 19.26 -18.35 28.34
CA SER A 684 18.07 -18.46 29.21
C SER A 684 16.80 -17.85 28.62
N LYS A 685 16.96 -16.84 27.74
CA LYS A 685 15.87 -16.15 27.04
C LYS A 685 15.53 -16.76 25.67
N ASN A 686 16.18 -17.88 25.30
CA ASN A 686 16.00 -18.56 24.01
C ASN A 686 16.28 -17.65 22.78
N GLN A 687 17.25 -16.74 22.88
CA GLN A 687 17.67 -15.83 21.80
C GLN A 687 18.82 -16.46 21.00
N VAL A 688 18.51 -17.22 19.94
CA VAL A 688 19.48 -18.09 19.27
C VAL A 688 20.52 -17.28 18.50
N SER A 689 20.08 -16.27 17.73
CA SER A 689 20.99 -15.41 16.96
C SER A 689 21.95 -14.62 17.85
N ASP A 690 21.45 -14.04 18.94
CA ASP A 690 22.26 -13.29 19.90
C ASP A 690 23.28 -14.21 20.60
N ALA A 691 22.87 -15.42 21.01
CA ALA A 691 23.77 -16.37 21.64
C ALA A 691 24.92 -16.81 20.69
N ILE A 692 24.63 -17.02 19.41
CA ILE A 692 25.64 -17.31 18.38
C ILE A 692 26.63 -16.14 18.25
N LEU A 693 26.12 -14.91 18.15
CA LEU A 693 26.93 -13.71 18.00
C LEU A 693 27.84 -13.49 19.22
N ILE A 694 27.29 -13.55 20.43
CA ILE A 694 28.03 -13.39 21.68
C ILE A 694 29.16 -14.44 21.78
N ASN A 695 28.86 -15.70 21.46
CA ASN A 695 29.86 -16.77 21.49
C ASN A 695 31.00 -16.52 20.48
N ASN A 696 30.69 -16.06 19.27
CA ASN A 696 31.71 -15.70 18.27
C ASN A 696 32.59 -14.54 18.74
N LEU A 697 32.03 -13.55 19.44
CA LEU A 697 32.79 -12.44 20.02
C LEU A 697 33.71 -12.86 21.16
N LEU A 698 33.25 -13.76 22.03
CA LEU A 698 34.08 -14.35 23.09
C LEU A 698 35.26 -15.14 22.50
N LYS A 699 35.00 -15.96 21.47
CA LYS A 699 36.03 -16.67 20.71
C LYS A 699 37.05 -15.71 20.09
N ALA A 700 36.60 -14.64 19.43
CA ALA A 700 37.48 -13.65 18.81
C ALA A 700 38.41 -12.96 19.81
N LYS A 701 37.96 -12.76 21.05
CA LYS A 701 38.75 -12.20 22.16
C LYS A 701 39.60 -13.24 22.89
N SER A 702 39.64 -14.50 22.43
CA SER A 702 40.35 -15.61 23.10
C SER A 702 39.91 -15.84 24.54
N ILE A 703 38.63 -15.57 24.84
CA ILE A 703 38.02 -15.85 26.15
C ILE A 703 37.40 -17.24 26.07
N ASP A 704 37.92 -18.17 26.86
CA ASP A 704 37.34 -19.52 26.98
C ASP A 704 36.10 -19.47 27.88
N ILE A 705 35.06 -20.20 27.50
CA ILE A 705 33.79 -20.28 28.23
C ILE A 705 33.74 -21.57 29.04
N ALA A 706 33.06 -21.56 30.18
CA ALA A 706 32.95 -22.74 31.03
C ALA A 706 32.23 -23.89 30.31
N GLU A 707 32.61 -25.13 30.63
CA GLU A 707 31.99 -26.33 30.06
C GLU A 707 30.48 -26.38 30.29
N THR A 708 29.99 -25.85 31.42
CA THR A 708 28.55 -25.74 31.71
C THR A 708 27.82 -24.78 30.76
N THR A 709 28.49 -23.72 30.33
CA THR A 709 27.95 -22.74 29.37
C THR A 709 27.99 -23.31 27.95
N LYS A 710 29.07 -24.03 27.59
CA LYS A 710 29.14 -24.79 26.33
C LYS A 710 28.00 -25.80 26.23
N GLN A 711 27.69 -26.52 27.31
CA GLN A 711 26.56 -27.45 27.37
C GLN A 711 25.22 -26.75 27.14
N SER A 712 24.96 -25.65 27.86
CA SER A 712 23.69 -24.91 27.73
C SER A 712 23.52 -24.30 26.33
N LEU A 713 24.61 -23.83 25.73
CA LEU A 713 24.63 -23.32 24.35
C LEU A 713 24.39 -24.44 23.34
N LEU A 714 25.00 -25.61 23.53
CA LEU A 714 24.79 -26.77 22.69
C LEU A 714 23.30 -27.18 22.70
N GLU A 715 22.66 -27.26 23.87
CA GLU A 715 21.24 -27.57 24.01
C GLU A 715 20.35 -26.58 23.23
N LEU A 716 20.59 -25.28 23.37
CA LEU A 716 19.85 -24.23 22.65
C LEU A 716 19.95 -24.40 21.13
N LEU A 717 21.16 -24.62 20.62
CA LEU A 717 21.42 -24.76 19.19
C LEU A 717 20.85 -26.06 18.63
N CYS A 718 21.01 -27.16 19.35
CA CYS A 718 20.46 -28.47 19.01
C CYS A 718 18.93 -28.46 19.03
N PHE A 719 18.29 -27.71 19.94
CA PHE A 719 16.84 -27.62 20.01
C PHE A 719 16.26 -26.80 18.84
N ASN A 720 16.90 -25.70 18.46
CA ASN A 720 16.39 -24.75 17.46
C ASN A 720 17.00 -24.89 16.05
N ASN A 721 17.95 -25.81 15.84
CA ASN A 721 18.73 -25.93 14.59
C ASN A 721 19.47 -24.64 14.20
N SER A 722 19.95 -23.91 15.22
CA SER A 722 20.64 -22.62 15.04
C SER A 722 19.80 -21.57 14.27
N GLU A 723 18.49 -21.55 14.48
CA GLU A 723 17.57 -20.54 13.91
C GLU A 723 16.62 -20.02 14.99
N ASP A 724 16.27 -18.74 14.94
CA ASP A 724 15.22 -18.20 15.80
C ASP A 724 13.84 -18.74 15.39
N LEU A 725 12.99 -18.96 16.39
CA LEU A 725 11.58 -19.26 16.16
C LEU A 725 10.86 -17.99 15.69
N LEU A 726 9.92 -18.14 14.75
CA LEU A 726 9.05 -17.04 14.35
C LEU A 726 8.21 -16.59 15.55
N PRO A 727 8.15 -15.28 15.87
CA PRO A 727 7.27 -14.78 16.92
C PRO A 727 5.80 -15.20 16.71
N GLU A 728 5.05 -15.41 17.80
CA GLU A 728 3.62 -15.76 17.75
C GLU A 728 2.75 -14.67 17.12
N GLU A 729 3.28 -13.44 17.11
CA GLU A 729 2.59 -12.22 16.72
C GLU A 729 2.51 -12.00 15.20
N PHE A 730 3.15 -12.86 14.37
CA PHE A 730 3.18 -12.78 12.90
C PHE A 730 2.43 -13.94 12.22
N ILE A 731 1.12 -14.03 12.49
CA ILE A 731 0.23 -15.13 12.07
C ILE A 731 0.20 -15.31 10.52
N GLU A 732 0.21 -14.22 9.77
CA GLU A 732 0.12 -14.22 8.30
C GLU A 732 1.37 -14.82 7.62
N GLU A 733 2.57 -14.50 8.14
CA GLU A 733 3.83 -15.08 7.65
C GLU A 733 3.93 -16.58 7.97
N ARG A 734 3.32 -17.02 9.07
CA ARG A 734 3.21 -18.44 9.42
C ARG A 734 2.29 -19.18 8.45
N TRP A 735 1.15 -18.61 8.06
CA TRP A 735 0.26 -19.20 7.04
C TRP A 735 1.00 -19.45 5.72
N PHE A 736 1.79 -18.47 5.28
CA PHE A 736 2.60 -18.58 4.08
C PHE A 736 3.66 -19.70 4.22
N LYS A 737 4.46 -19.71 5.29
CA LYS A 737 5.54 -20.70 5.50
C LYS A 737 5.06 -22.12 5.78
N GLN A 738 3.95 -22.32 6.51
CA GLN A 738 3.44 -23.66 6.82
C GLN A 738 2.73 -24.31 5.63
N SER A 739 2.04 -23.53 4.79
CA SER A 739 1.45 -24.04 3.55
C SER A 739 2.51 -24.59 2.58
N SER A 740 3.73 -24.02 2.60
CA SER A 740 4.90 -24.54 1.87
C SER A 740 5.51 -25.80 2.50
N ARG A 741 5.56 -25.92 3.84
CA ARG A 741 6.18 -27.07 4.53
C ARG A 741 5.38 -28.38 4.39
N LEU A 742 4.05 -28.32 4.27
CA LEU A 742 3.21 -29.52 4.06
C LEU A 742 3.49 -30.24 2.72
N ARG A 743 4.13 -29.55 1.75
CA ARG A 743 4.50 -30.13 0.45
C ARG A 743 5.91 -30.72 0.40
N GLU A 744 6.71 -30.53 1.44
CA GLU A 744 8.06 -31.09 1.50
C GLU A 744 8.02 -32.48 2.15
N LYS A 745 8.52 -33.50 1.43
CA LYS A 745 8.86 -34.79 2.05
C LYS A 745 9.77 -34.52 3.25
N GLN A 746 9.58 -35.23 4.37
CA GLN A 746 10.52 -35.21 5.50
C GLN A 746 11.94 -35.48 5.00
N ARG A 747 12.75 -34.41 4.88
CA ARG A 747 14.14 -34.44 4.46
C ARG A 747 15.00 -34.02 5.66
N LYS A 748 16.28 -34.40 5.62
CA LYS A 748 17.29 -33.90 6.55
C LYS A 748 17.32 -32.37 6.50
N THR A 749 17.12 -31.72 7.64
CA THR A 749 17.16 -30.26 7.81
C THR A 749 18.29 -29.80 8.74
N TRP A 750 18.96 -30.74 9.42
CA TRP A 750 20.14 -30.45 10.23
C TRP A 750 21.26 -29.78 9.40
N LYS A 751 21.84 -28.71 9.94
CA LYS A 751 22.97 -27.99 9.33
C LYS A 751 24.30 -28.64 9.73
N ASP A 752 24.93 -29.36 8.81
CA ASP A 752 26.26 -29.94 9.03
C ASP A 752 27.32 -28.85 9.15
N GLY A 753 28.24 -29.02 10.11
CA GLY A 753 29.31 -28.05 10.37
C GLY A 753 28.80 -26.76 11.01
N SER A 754 27.61 -26.80 11.63
CA SER A 754 27.07 -25.66 12.37
C SER A 754 27.83 -25.43 13.68
N LEU A 755 27.57 -24.30 14.34
CA LEU A 755 28.17 -24.00 15.64
C LEU A 755 27.91 -25.10 16.68
N ALA A 756 26.76 -25.80 16.59
CA ALA A 756 26.48 -26.96 17.44
C ALA A 756 27.50 -28.10 17.24
N ASP A 757 27.88 -28.39 16.00
CA ASP A 757 28.92 -29.36 15.67
C ASP A 757 30.29 -28.92 16.22
N GLU A 758 30.64 -27.64 16.05
CA GLU A 758 31.90 -27.09 16.56
C GLU A 758 32.02 -27.19 18.08
N ILE A 759 30.95 -26.80 18.81
CA ILE A 759 30.94 -26.84 20.27
C ILE A 759 31.09 -28.27 20.76
N PHE A 760 30.33 -29.20 20.19
CA PHE A 760 30.40 -30.61 20.57
C PHE A 760 31.79 -31.22 20.31
N ILE A 761 32.44 -30.89 19.18
CA ILE A 761 33.79 -31.35 18.87
C ILE A 761 34.84 -30.72 19.79
N SER A 762 34.63 -29.47 20.22
CA SER A 762 35.56 -28.77 21.11
C SER A 762 35.59 -29.32 22.55
N MET A 763 34.61 -30.13 22.95
CA MET A 763 34.57 -30.78 24.25
C MET A 763 35.48 -32.03 24.23
N GLU A 764 36.63 -31.99 24.90
CA GLU A 764 37.59 -33.11 24.90
C GLU A 764 37.02 -34.41 25.49
N ASN A 765 36.09 -34.32 26.46
CA ASN A 765 35.35 -35.44 27.04
C ASN A 765 33.86 -35.08 27.20
N PRO A 766 33.04 -35.20 26.14
CA PRO A 766 31.63 -34.81 26.19
C PRO A 766 30.87 -35.62 27.25
N SER A 767 30.06 -34.93 28.07
CA SER A 767 29.25 -35.56 29.11
C SER A 767 28.04 -36.32 28.53
N ALA A 768 27.32 -37.06 29.37
CA ALA A 768 26.10 -37.73 28.96
C ALA A 768 25.05 -36.74 28.41
N GLU A 769 24.96 -35.56 29.03
CA GLU A 769 24.08 -34.46 28.63
C GLU A 769 24.48 -33.89 27.27
N ALA A 770 25.77 -33.77 26.97
CA ALA A 770 26.26 -33.30 25.66
C ALA A 770 25.88 -34.27 24.54
N TYR A 771 26.09 -35.57 24.76
CA TYR A 771 25.64 -36.61 23.83
C TYR A 771 24.12 -36.58 23.65
N SER A 772 23.37 -36.45 24.75
CA SER A 772 21.91 -36.38 24.74
C SER A 772 21.40 -35.22 23.90
N ALA A 773 21.88 -33.99 24.15
CA ALA A 773 21.50 -32.80 23.39
C ALA A 773 21.77 -32.96 21.88
N MET A 774 22.97 -33.46 21.54
CA MET A 774 23.38 -33.63 20.15
C MET A 774 22.55 -34.68 19.42
N ILE A 775 22.32 -35.84 20.05
CA ILE A 775 21.52 -36.94 19.49
C ILE A 775 20.06 -36.50 19.34
N GLN A 776 19.50 -35.80 20.34
CA GLN A 776 18.14 -35.26 20.27
C GLN A 776 17.97 -34.24 19.15
N GLY A 777 18.92 -33.32 18.96
CA GLY A 777 18.91 -32.36 17.86
C GLY A 777 19.00 -33.04 16.49
N LEU A 778 19.99 -33.91 16.30
CA LEU A 778 20.15 -34.68 15.06
C LEU A 778 18.90 -35.51 14.74
N ALA A 779 18.28 -36.12 15.75
CA ALA A 779 17.04 -36.87 15.60
C ALA A 779 15.86 -35.97 15.20
N LYS A 780 15.67 -34.83 15.89
CA LYS A 780 14.60 -33.86 15.63
C LYS A 780 14.63 -33.29 14.21
N PHE A 781 15.83 -33.08 13.66
CA PHE A 781 16.04 -32.51 12.31
C PHE A 781 16.43 -33.57 11.25
N ASN A 782 16.00 -34.82 11.47
CA ASN A 782 16.05 -35.94 10.51
C ASN A 782 17.46 -36.37 10.05
N HIS A 783 18.51 -36.17 10.85
CA HIS A 783 19.84 -36.74 10.61
C HIS A 783 20.01 -38.10 11.32
N ALA A 784 19.09 -39.04 11.06
CA ALA A 784 18.97 -40.30 11.80
C ALA A 784 20.25 -41.15 11.86
N SER A 785 20.99 -41.29 10.75
CA SER A 785 22.21 -42.12 10.69
C SER A 785 23.31 -41.65 11.66
N ARG A 786 23.56 -40.35 11.72
CA ARG A 786 24.55 -39.75 12.61
C ARG A 786 24.10 -39.77 14.07
N ALA A 787 22.81 -39.54 14.32
CA ALA A 787 22.23 -39.70 15.65
C ALA A 787 22.45 -41.13 16.17
N HIS A 788 22.23 -42.16 15.34
CA HIS A 788 22.42 -43.55 15.72
C HIS A 788 23.90 -43.90 15.98
N HIS A 789 24.82 -43.41 15.13
CA HIS A 789 26.25 -43.64 15.34
C HIS A 789 26.75 -43.01 16.67
N LEU A 790 26.36 -41.75 16.95
CA LEU A 790 26.70 -41.10 18.22
C LEU A 790 26.07 -41.81 19.42
N PHE A 791 24.87 -42.38 19.25
CA PHE A 791 24.24 -43.19 20.28
C PHE A 791 25.01 -44.49 20.57
N GLU A 792 25.48 -45.22 19.55
CA GLU A 792 26.30 -46.42 19.76
C GLU A 792 27.61 -46.07 20.48
N GLU A 793 28.22 -44.94 20.15
CA GLU A 793 29.41 -44.42 20.82
C GLU A 793 29.12 -44.09 22.30
N ALA A 794 28.04 -43.35 22.58
CA ALA A 794 27.62 -43.02 23.94
C ALA A 794 27.27 -44.29 24.74
N GLN A 795 26.65 -45.28 24.10
CA GLN A 795 26.28 -46.55 24.71
C GLN A 795 27.51 -47.37 25.10
N ALA A 796 28.53 -47.44 24.24
CA ALA A 796 29.80 -48.08 24.55
C ALA A 796 30.52 -47.41 25.73
N LYS A 797 30.33 -46.10 25.92
CA LYS A 797 30.87 -45.32 27.05
C LYS A 797 29.99 -45.38 28.31
N GLY A 798 28.79 -45.96 28.25
CA GLY A 798 27.84 -45.97 29.36
C GLY A 798 27.24 -44.60 29.70
N LEU A 799 27.20 -43.68 28.75
CA LEU A 799 26.80 -42.27 28.92
C LEU A 799 25.41 -41.96 28.31
N VAL A 800 24.49 -42.93 28.30
CA VAL A 800 23.18 -42.80 27.65
C VAL A 800 22.09 -42.61 28.69
N ASP A 801 21.36 -41.50 28.58
CA ASP A 801 20.17 -41.22 29.37
C ASP A 801 18.88 -41.71 28.68
N LEU A 802 17.75 -41.58 29.38
CA LEU A 802 16.46 -42.02 28.86
C LEU A 802 16.01 -41.20 27.64
N ASP A 803 16.29 -39.91 27.59
CA ASP A 803 15.86 -39.04 26.49
C ASP A 803 16.64 -39.31 25.20
N THR A 804 17.90 -39.72 25.32
CA THR A 804 18.71 -40.23 24.20
C THR A 804 18.10 -41.52 23.64
N TYR A 805 17.73 -42.47 24.51
CA TYR A 805 17.02 -43.68 24.06
C TYR A 805 15.70 -43.32 23.36
N ASN A 806 14.93 -42.40 23.94
CA ASN A 806 13.67 -41.93 23.35
C ASN A 806 13.90 -41.31 21.97
N ALA A 807 14.92 -40.46 21.78
CA ALA A 807 15.26 -39.85 20.51
C ALA A 807 15.57 -40.88 19.41
N ILE A 808 16.31 -41.93 19.76
CA ILE A 808 16.62 -43.03 18.83
C ILE A 808 15.39 -43.85 18.47
N ILE A 809 14.48 -44.09 19.42
CA ILE A 809 13.19 -44.72 19.13
C ILE A 809 12.40 -43.87 18.10
N LYS A 810 12.37 -42.54 18.26
CA LYS A 810 11.64 -41.63 17.34
C LYS A 810 12.15 -41.73 15.88
N VAL A 811 13.44 -41.99 15.67
CA VAL A 811 14.05 -42.09 14.32
C VAL A 811 14.21 -43.51 13.79
N ALA A 812 13.78 -44.53 14.54
CA ALA A 812 13.76 -45.94 14.10
C ALA A 812 13.22 -46.16 12.68
N PRO A 813 12.18 -45.42 12.20
CA PRO A 813 11.65 -45.59 10.84
C PRO A 813 12.65 -45.26 9.72
N PHE A 814 13.64 -44.41 10.00
CA PHE A 814 14.69 -44.02 9.06
C PHE A 814 15.94 -44.89 9.16
N LEU A 815 16.09 -45.66 10.25
CA LEU A 815 17.24 -46.52 10.49
C LEU A 815 17.04 -47.94 9.93
N LYS A 816 15.79 -48.40 9.79
CA LYS A 816 15.46 -49.76 9.34
C LYS A 816 14.39 -49.73 8.25
N GLU A 817 14.57 -50.55 7.22
CA GLU A 817 13.75 -50.48 6.00
C GLU A 817 12.34 -51.08 6.17
N ASN A 818 12.21 -52.26 6.82
CA ASN A 818 10.94 -52.98 7.01
C ASN A 818 10.34 -52.81 8.42
N THR A 819 9.02 -52.82 8.54
CA THR A 819 8.22 -52.80 9.79
C THR A 819 8.71 -53.81 10.83
N ASP A 820 8.97 -55.07 10.46
CA ASP A 820 9.44 -56.08 11.44
C ASP A 820 10.80 -55.71 12.03
N LEU A 821 11.72 -55.22 11.19
CA LEU A 821 13.05 -54.79 11.61
C LEU A 821 12.98 -53.51 12.45
N ARG A 822 12.07 -52.58 12.12
CA ARG A 822 11.83 -51.36 12.91
C ARG A 822 11.30 -51.72 14.30
N TRP A 823 10.32 -52.62 14.38
CA TRP A 823 9.77 -53.04 15.67
C TRP A 823 10.78 -53.84 16.50
N ALA A 824 11.51 -54.77 15.89
CA ALA A 824 12.59 -55.50 16.56
C ALA A 824 13.67 -54.55 17.10
N PHE A 825 14.01 -53.49 16.35
CA PHE A 825 14.91 -52.45 16.81
C PHE A 825 14.36 -51.69 18.02
N VAL A 826 13.10 -51.25 17.99
CA VAL A 826 12.46 -50.59 19.14
C VAL A 826 12.44 -51.48 20.38
N VAL A 827 12.10 -52.77 20.23
CA VAL A 827 12.12 -53.74 21.34
C VAL A 827 13.53 -53.92 21.90
N ASN A 828 14.55 -54.02 21.05
CA ASN A 828 15.94 -54.10 21.49
C ASN A 828 16.35 -52.85 22.30
N ILE A 829 15.95 -51.66 21.86
CA ILE A 829 16.20 -50.42 22.62
C ILE A 829 15.49 -50.45 23.98
N LEU A 830 14.25 -50.91 24.06
CA LEU A 830 13.52 -51.06 25.33
C LEU A 830 14.17 -52.09 26.26
N GLU A 831 14.70 -53.19 25.72
CA GLU A 831 15.51 -54.15 26.48
C GLU A 831 16.79 -53.52 27.02
N ASN A 832 17.45 -52.66 26.23
CA ASN A 832 18.63 -51.92 26.67
C ASN A 832 18.29 -50.94 27.80
N ILE A 833 17.16 -50.23 27.73
CA ILE A 833 16.67 -49.36 28.83
C ILE A 833 16.48 -50.18 30.12
N LYS A 834 15.89 -51.38 30.00
CA LYS A 834 15.69 -52.29 31.13
C LYS A 834 17.02 -52.78 31.71
N GLN A 835 17.99 -53.15 30.86
CA GLN A 835 19.32 -53.59 31.28
C GLN A 835 20.12 -52.46 31.96
N ALA A 836 19.95 -51.22 31.48
CA ALA A 836 20.52 -50.02 32.09
C ALA A 836 19.86 -49.63 33.43
N GLY A 837 18.78 -50.31 33.84
CA GLY A 837 18.06 -50.03 35.09
C GLY A 837 17.24 -48.73 35.06
N LEU A 838 17.02 -48.14 33.89
CA LEU A 838 16.26 -46.92 33.70
C LEU A 838 14.75 -47.22 33.71
N LYS A 839 13.94 -46.32 34.30
CA LYS A 839 12.49 -46.45 34.33
C LYS A 839 11.86 -45.70 33.15
N PRO A 840 11.02 -46.33 32.32
CA PRO A 840 10.29 -45.65 31.25
C PRO A 840 9.44 -44.48 31.78
N THR A 841 9.24 -43.45 30.96
CA THR A 841 8.39 -42.29 31.24
C THR A 841 7.28 -42.12 30.19
N LEU A 842 6.43 -41.10 30.34
CA LEU A 842 5.48 -40.69 29.30
C LEU A 842 6.20 -40.38 27.96
N GLY A 843 7.38 -39.77 28.01
CA GLY A 843 8.19 -39.51 26.81
C GLY A 843 8.62 -40.80 26.11
N THR A 844 8.91 -41.86 26.86
CA THR A 844 9.20 -43.19 26.31
C THR A 844 7.95 -43.81 25.67
N LEU A 845 6.79 -43.71 26.32
CA LEU A 845 5.52 -44.15 25.76
C LEU A 845 5.25 -43.45 24.42
N ASN A 846 5.30 -42.12 24.39
CA ASN A 846 5.03 -41.33 23.19
C ASN A 846 6.04 -41.60 22.07
N SER A 847 7.31 -41.85 22.40
CA SER A 847 8.33 -42.21 21.41
C SER A 847 8.04 -43.57 20.75
N VAL A 848 7.65 -44.58 21.55
CA VAL A 848 7.27 -45.90 21.03
C VAL A 848 6.00 -45.82 20.18
N LEU A 849 4.99 -45.07 20.64
CA LEU A 849 3.74 -44.86 19.90
C LEU A 849 3.97 -44.09 18.59
N LEU A 850 4.82 -43.06 18.59
CA LEU A 850 5.25 -42.37 17.38
C LEU A 850 5.88 -43.37 16.40
N ALA A 851 6.86 -44.15 16.85
CA ALA A 851 7.54 -45.14 16.00
C ALA A 851 6.52 -46.12 15.39
N LEU A 852 5.62 -46.69 16.20
CA LEU A 852 4.55 -47.57 15.73
C LEU A 852 3.62 -46.90 14.70
N SER A 853 3.23 -45.65 14.92
CA SER A 853 2.32 -44.93 14.01
C SER A 853 2.88 -44.75 12.59
N THR A 854 4.21 -44.75 12.44
CA THR A 854 4.89 -44.69 11.14
C THR A 854 5.02 -46.05 10.44
N MET A 855 4.84 -47.17 11.14
CA MET A 855 5.08 -48.54 10.61
C MET A 855 3.92 -49.14 9.80
N GLY A 856 2.89 -48.33 9.48
CA GLY A 856 1.72 -48.76 8.71
C GLY A 856 0.55 -49.24 9.59
N THR A 857 -0.40 -49.97 9.00
CA THR A 857 -1.66 -50.41 9.66
C THR A 857 -1.77 -51.93 9.82
N SER A 858 -0.63 -52.64 9.79
CA SER A 858 -0.66 -54.10 9.93
C SER A 858 -1.29 -54.52 11.26
N GLU A 859 -1.87 -55.72 11.30
CA GLU A 859 -2.44 -56.27 12.54
C GLU A 859 -1.40 -56.36 13.66
N MET A 860 -0.15 -56.64 13.30
CA MET A 860 0.98 -56.60 14.22
C MET A 860 1.14 -55.21 14.86
N VAL A 861 1.18 -54.13 14.08
CA VAL A 861 1.36 -52.76 14.62
C VAL A 861 0.22 -52.39 15.57
N ARG A 862 -1.03 -52.69 15.19
CA ARG A 862 -2.21 -52.40 16.03
C ARG A 862 -2.18 -53.20 17.33
N THR A 863 -1.84 -54.48 17.27
CA THR A 863 -1.72 -55.33 18.45
C THR A 863 -0.59 -54.87 19.37
N SER A 864 0.58 -54.54 18.80
CA SER A 864 1.71 -54.00 19.55
C SER A 864 1.37 -52.68 20.23
N THR A 865 0.65 -51.78 19.55
CA THR A 865 0.20 -50.50 20.12
C THR A 865 -0.66 -50.69 21.38
N LEU A 866 -1.66 -51.59 21.32
CA LEU A 866 -2.50 -51.89 22.49
C LEU A 866 -1.73 -52.58 23.61
N LYS A 867 -0.78 -53.47 23.27
CA LYS A 867 0.11 -54.10 24.26
C LYS A 867 0.97 -53.06 24.96
N THR A 868 1.61 -52.15 24.21
CA THR A 868 2.41 -51.05 24.76
C THR A 868 1.58 -50.20 25.73
N LEU A 869 0.36 -49.80 25.36
CA LEU A 869 -0.51 -49.05 26.27
C LEU A 869 -0.82 -49.81 27.57
N ASN A 870 -1.15 -51.10 27.48
CA ASN A 870 -1.44 -51.92 28.66
C ASN A 870 -0.21 -52.12 29.55
N GLU A 871 0.96 -52.35 28.96
CA GLU A 871 2.21 -52.51 29.69
C GLU A 871 2.61 -51.21 30.41
N PHE A 872 2.56 -50.07 29.73
CA PHE A 872 2.87 -48.77 30.36
C PHE A 872 1.86 -48.39 31.44
N LYS A 873 0.58 -48.73 31.24
CA LYS A 873 -0.44 -48.57 32.30
C LYS A 873 -0.12 -49.44 33.53
N SER A 874 0.36 -50.66 33.34
CA SER A 874 0.79 -51.53 34.46
C SER A 874 2.00 -50.99 35.20
N LEU A 875 2.81 -50.14 34.55
CA LEU A 875 3.93 -49.39 35.14
C LEU A 875 3.48 -48.08 35.83
N GLY A 876 2.19 -47.76 35.82
CA GLY A 876 1.62 -46.55 36.42
C GLY A 876 1.76 -45.29 35.55
N ILE A 877 2.02 -45.44 34.25
CA ILE A 877 2.15 -44.33 33.30
C ILE A 877 0.84 -44.20 32.53
N GLU A 878 0.08 -43.14 32.81
CA GLU A 878 -1.20 -42.86 32.14
C GLU A 878 -1.00 -42.12 30.80
N PRO A 879 -1.72 -42.50 29.73
CA PRO A 879 -1.62 -41.83 28.43
C PRO A 879 -2.18 -40.39 28.45
N THR A 880 -1.51 -39.47 27.74
CA THR A 880 -2.00 -38.10 27.52
C THR A 880 -2.71 -37.96 26.16
N LEU A 881 -3.21 -36.76 25.86
CA LEU A 881 -3.86 -36.49 24.57
C LEU A 881 -2.91 -36.74 23.38
N GLY A 882 -1.62 -36.47 23.53
CA GLY A 882 -0.56 -36.76 22.57
C GLY A 882 -0.33 -38.26 22.38
N SER A 883 -0.39 -39.03 23.47
CA SER A 883 -0.38 -40.50 23.37
C SER A 883 -1.58 -41.01 22.55
N TRP A 884 -2.78 -40.48 22.83
CA TRP A 884 -3.99 -40.84 22.09
C TRP A 884 -3.96 -40.38 20.64
N TYR A 885 -3.33 -39.26 20.33
CA TYR A 885 -3.07 -38.80 18.96
C TYR A 885 -2.30 -39.85 18.13
N TYR A 886 -1.22 -40.43 18.68
CA TYR A 886 -0.49 -41.49 17.99
C TYR A 886 -1.31 -42.78 17.81
N VAL A 887 -2.17 -43.10 18.79
CA VAL A 887 -3.11 -44.21 18.66
C VAL A 887 -4.09 -43.95 17.52
N LEU A 888 -4.63 -42.74 17.42
CA LEU A 888 -5.51 -42.34 16.31
C LEU A 888 -4.79 -42.50 14.96
N ILE A 889 -3.56 -42.00 14.80
CA ILE A 889 -2.80 -42.16 13.55
C ILE A 889 -2.56 -43.64 13.20
N THR A 890 -2.32 -44.48 14.20
CA THR A 890 -2.04 -45.91 13.99
C THR A 890 -3.28 -46.65 13.50
N PHE A 891 -4.45 -46.33 14.03
CA PHE A 891 -5.70 -47.05 13.77
C PHE A 891 -6.54 -46.42 12.66
N CYS A 892 -6.40 -45.11 12.41
CA CYS A 892 -7.25 -44.31 11.54
C CYS A 892 -6.41 -43.58 10.47
N LYS A 893 -5.79 -44.31 9.54
CA LYS A 893 -5.14 -43.72 8.34
C LYS A 893 -6.14 -43.50 7.20
N GLU A 894 -5.99 -42.44 6.39
CA GLU A 894 -6.94 -41.97 5.35
C GLU A 894 -7.49 -43.03 4.37
N ARG A 895 -6.89 -44.23 4.26
CA ARG A 895 -7.37 -45.34 3.42
C ARG A 895 -7.47 -46.69 4.16
N GLY A 896 -7.49 -46.66 5.49
CA GLY A 896 -7.60 -47.84 6.35
C GLY A 896 -9.06 -48.29 6.58
N PRO A 897 -9.27 -49.51 7.10
CA PRO A 897 -10.61 -49.97 7.48
C PRO A 897 -11.20 -49.09 8.60
N ARG A 898 -12.51 -48.86 8.57
CA ARG A 898 -13.22 -48.11 9.63
C ARG A 898 -12.94 -48.72 11.00
N ASN A 899 -12.59 -47.87 11.97
CA ASN A 899 -12.25 -48.32 13.32
C ASN A 899 -12.81 -47.35 14.38
N GLY A 900 -13.63 -47.87 15.30
CA GLY A 900 -14.26 -47.12 16.39
C GLY A 900 -13.35 -46.77 17.58
N ILE A 901 -12.02 -46.85 17.45
CA ILE A 901 -11.08 -46.64 18.55
C ILE A 901 -11.27 -45.28 19.23
N LEU A 902 -11.62 -44.22 18.48
CA LEU A 902 -11.85 -42.89 19.02
C LEU A 902 -12.96 -42.89 20.08
N THR A 903 -14.02 -43.68 19.89
CA THR A 903 -15.11 -43.84 20.87
C THR A 903 -14.60 -44.41 22.19
N SER A 904 -13.70 -45.39 22.14
CA SER A 904 -13.05 -45.99 23.31
C SER A 904 -12.06 -45.03 23.97
N ILE A 905 -11.36 -44.21 23.18
CA ILE A 905 -10.47 -43.16 23.67
C ILE A 905 -11.29 -42.12 24.44
N LEU A 906 -12.37 -41.61 23.84
CA LEU A 906 -13.28 -40.64 24.44
C LEU A 906 -13.84 -41.12 25.78
N ALA A 907 -14.18 -42.41 25.92
CA ALA A 907 -14.60 -42.96 27.21
C ALA A 907 -13.55 -42.82 28.33
N ASN A 908 -12.26 -42.71 27.98
CA ASN A 908 -11.18 -42.50 28.94
C ASN A 908 -10.82 -41.02 29.16
N VAL A 909 -11.09 -40.14 28.18
CA VAL A 909 -10.66 -38.73 28.21
C VAL A 909 -11.78 -37.72 28.48
N GLU A 910 -13.04 -38.10 28.31
CA GLU A 910 -14.17 -37.19 28.51
C GLU A 910 -14.32 -36.70 29.94
N ASN A 911 -14.84 -35.48 30.06
CA ASN A 911 -15.10 -34.79 31.33
C ASN A 911 -13.84 -34.56 32.18
N LYS A 912 -12.67 -34.45 31.55
CA LYS A 912 -11.40 -34.12 32.20
C LYS A 912 -10.81 -32.84 31.60
N ALA A 913 -10.33 -31.96 32.47
CA ALA A 913 -9.45 -30.88 32.09
C ALA A 913 -8.03 -31.42 31.91
N TYR A 914 -7.36 -30.96 30.86
CA TYR A 914 -6.00 -31.34 30.51
C TYR A 914 -5.09 -30.12 30.55
N GLN A 915 -3.84 -30.36 30.93
CA GLN A 915 -2.75 -29.41 30.76
C GLN A 915 -1.77 -30.03 29.78
N ILE A 916 -1.07 -29.18 29.01
CA ILE A 916 -0.05 -29.62 28.08
C ILE A 916 1.08 -30.29 28.87
N GLN A 917 1.24 -31.61 28.68
CA GLN A 917 2.35 -32.40 29.22
C GLN A 917 3.34 -32.80 28.12
N ASP A 918 2.86 -32.92 26.89
CA ASP A 918 3.63 -33.14 25.68
C ASP A 918 3.15 -32.18 24.59
N ILE A 919 4.06 -31.63 23.79
CA ILE A 919 3.69 -30.70 22.71
C ILE A 919 2.69 -31.32 21.72
N THR A 920 2.72 -32.65 21.56
CA THR A 920 1.79 -33.38 20.70
C THR A 920 0.37 -33.51 21.28
N ASP A 921 0.14 -33.14 22.54
CA ASP A 921 -1.21 -33.00 23.10
C ASP A 921 -2.03 -32.01 22.26
N THR A 922 -1.39 -30.97 21.71
CA THR A 922 -2.02 -29.97 20.85
C THR A 922 -2.47 -30.50 19.47
N ASN A 923 -2.02 -31.69 19.08
CA ASN A 923 -2.41 -32.32 17.82
C ASN A 923 -3.70 -33.15 17.96
N PHE A 924 -4.13 -33.43 19.20
CA PHE A 924 -5.22 -34.36 19.46
C PHE A 924 -6.56 -33.87 18.92
N PHE A 925 -6.99 -32.66 19.26
CA PHE A 925 -8.34 -32.18 18.91
C PHE A 925 -8.57 -32.11 17.40
N VAL A 926 -7.59 -31.58 16.66
CA VAL A 926 -7.63 -31.51 15.20
C VAL A 926 -7.74 -32.91 14.59
N THR A 927 -6.91 -33.84 15.05
CA THR A 927 -6.90 -35.23 14.55
C THR A 927 -8.15 -36.00 14.94
N ALA A 928 -8.65 -35.82 16.17
CA ALA A 928 -9.87 -36.45 16.64
C ALA A 928 -11.09 -35.98 15.83
N MET A 929 -11.15 -34.68 15.50
CA MET A 929 -12.20 -34.14 14.65
C MET A 929 -12.07 -34.61 13.18
N ASP A 930 -10.84 -34.70 12.66
CA ASP A 930 -10.59 -35.32 11.35
C ASP A 930 -11.06 -36.78 11.30
N VAL A 931 -10.72 -37.60 12.30
CA VAL A 931 -11.18 -38.99 12.42
C VAL A 931 -12.70 -39.07 12.55
N ALA A 932 -13.33 -38.21 13.35
CA ALA A 932 -14.78 -38.17 13.48
C ALA A 932 -15.46 -37.91 12.13
N ARG A 933 -14.90 -37.01 11.31
CA ARG A 933 -15.40 -36.70 9.96
C ARG A 933 -15.07 -37.79 8.94
N ASN A 934 -13.79 -38.02 8.69
CA ASN A 934 -13.30 -38.74 7.52
C ASN A 934 -13.25 -40.27 7.73
N HIS A 935 -13.08 -40.75 8.97
CA HIS A 935 -13.03 -42.18 9.26
C HIS A 935 -14.35 -42.75 9.75
N LEU A 936 -15.02 -42.05 10.66
CA LEU A 936 -16.25 -42.52 11.29
C LEU A 936 -17.50 -41.97 10.61
N ASN A 937 -17.44 -40.72 10.12
CA ASN A 937 -18.60 -39.94 9.72
C ASN A 937 -19.70 -39.97 10.80
N ASP A 938 -19.33 -39.67 12.05
CA ASP A 938 -20.20 -39.80 13.24
C ASP A 938 -20.32 -38.45 13.98
N VAL A 939 -21.52 -37.85 13.91
CA VAL A 939 -21.86 -36.57 14.54
C VAL A 939 -21.80 -36.62 16.06
N SER A 940 -22.24 -37.73 16.67
CA SER A 940 -22.25 -37.90 18.13
C SER A 940 -20.83 -37.89 18.68
N VAL A 941 -19.91 -38.58 18.00
CA VAL A 941 -18.48 -38.57 18.35
C VAL A 941 -17.88 -37.17 18.20
N ALA A 942 -18.22 -36.43 17.14
CA ALA A 942 -17.73 -35.06 16.97
C ALA A 942 -18.25 -34.09 18.03
N GLN A 943 -19.53 -34.16 18.39
CA GLN A 943 -20.10 -33.36 19.48
C GLN A 943 -19.44 -33.66 20.83
N ARG A 944 -19.10 -34.92 21.08
CA ARG A 944 -18.33 -35.35 22.25
C ARG A 944 -16.92 -34.75 22.28
N VAL A 945 -16.20 -34.78 21.16
CA VAL A 945 -14.90 -34.11 21.01
C VAL A 945 -15.01 -32.60 21.22
N HIS A 946 -16.04 -31.96 20.65
CA HIS A 946 -16.26 -30.52 20.78
C HIS A 946 -16.60 -30.11 22.22
N LYS A 947 -17.43 -30.91 22.92
CA LYS A 947 -17.70 -30.71 24.34
C LYS A 947 -16.44 -30.85 25.20
N LEU A 948 -15.55 -31.79 24.87
CA LEU A 948 -14.27 -31.93 25.55
C LEU A 948 -13.36 -30.71 25.32
N LEU A 949 -13.37 -30.13 24.12
CA LEU A 949 -12.60 -28.92 23.79
C LEU A 949 -13.07 -27.71 24.61
N LEU A 950 -14.38 -27.54 24.75
CA LEU A 950 -14.98 -26.41 25.47
C LEU A 950 -14.99 -26.57 27.00
N LEU A 951 -14.43 -27.65 27.54
CA LEU A 951 -14.38 -27.90 28.97
C LEU A 951 -13.19 -27.19 29.62
N ASP A 952 -13.46 -26.30 30.58
CA ASP A 952 -12.44 -25.52 31.31
C ASP A 952 -11.45 -24.84 30.33
N ASN A 953 -10.15 -25.04 30.51
CA ASN A 953 -9.09 -24.47 29.67
C ASN A 953 -8.62 -25.42 28.56
N ASN A 954 -9.40 -26.45 28.21
CA ASN A 954 -9.00 -27.37 27.14
C ASN A 954 -8.90 -26.69 25.77
N TYR A 955 -9.50 -25.51 25.60
CA TYR A 955 -9.41 -24.75 24.36
C TYR A 955 -7.95 -24.41 23.99
N ASP A 956 -7.08 -24.20 24.99
CA ASP A 956 -5.65 -23.92 24.81
C ASP A 956 -4.90 -25.07 24.09
N LEU A 957 -5.47 -26.28 24.11
CA LEU A 957 -4.92 -27.47 23.45
C LEU A 957 -5.24 -27.54 21.95
N ILE A 958 -5.96 -26.57 21.38
CA ILE A 958 -6.05 -26.45 19.92
C ILE A 958 -4.71 -25.98 19.32
N GLY A 959 -3.89 -25.31 20.13
CA GLY A 959 -2.56 -24.83 19.81
C GLY A 959 -2.59 -23.44 19.19
N ASP A 960 -2.88 -23.34 17.89
CA ASP A 960 -2.79 -22.09 17.14
C ASP A 960 -4.04 -21.86 16.25
N SER A 961 -4.20 -20.62 15.76
CA SER A 961 -5.35 -20.20 14.94
C SER A 961 -5.46 -20.96 13.60
N TYR A 962 -4.34 -21.46 13.07
CA TYR A 962 -4.33 -22.27 11.85
C TYR A 962 -4.95 -23.65 12.11
N ARG A 963 -4.56 -24.29 13.21
CA ARG A 963 -5.14 -25.57 13.68
C ARG A 963 -6.60 -25.42 14.07
N GLU A 964 -6.96 -24.30 14.66
CA GLU A 964 -8.35 -23.94 14.95
C GLU A 964 -9.21 -23.90 13.67
N SER A 965 -8.73 -23.24 12.60
CA SER A 965 -9.40 -23.26 11.30
C SER A 965 -9.55 -24.68 10.73
N ILE A 966 -8.49 -25.50 10.80
CA ILE A 966 -8.55 -26.90 10.35
C ILE A 966 -9.59 -27.69 11.15
N TYR A 967 -9.59 -27.55 12.47
CA TYR A 967 -10.55 -28.21 13.37
C TYR A 967 -11.98 -27.86 12.97
N TYR A 968 -12.32 -26.58 12.86
CA TYR A 968 -13.66 -26.14 12.51
C TYR A 968 -14.04 -26.48 11.07
N ARG A 969 -13.09 -26.52 10.13
CA ARG A 969 -13.32 -27.06 8.79
C ARG A 969 -13.81 -28.50 8.83
N HIS A 970 -13.18 -29.37 9.64
CA HIS A 970 -13.63 -30.76 9.79
C HIS A 970 -14.98 -30.83 10.50
N TYR A 971 -15.18 -30.04 11.55
CA TYR A 971 -16.43 -29.99 12.30
C TYR A 971 -17.62 -29.55 11.43
N PHE A 972 -17.49 -28.42 10.71
CA PHE A 972 -18.49 -27.91 9.78
C PHE A 972 -18.79 -28.92 8.69
N SER A 973 -17.75 -29.45 8.03
CA SER A 973 -17.93 -30.40 6.93
C SER A 973 -18.58 -31.71 7.34
N LEU A 974 -18.55 -32.08 8.63
CA LEU A 974 -19.23 -33.25 9.17
C LEU A 974 -20.68 -32.94 9.56
N LEU A 975 -20.93 -31.83 10.26
CA LEU A 975 -22.27 -31.49 10.72
C LEU A 975 -23.19 -31.12 9.56
N LEU A 976 -22.67 -30.36 8.61
CA LEU A 976 -23.44 -29.76 7.53
C LEU A 976 -24.28 -30.77 6.70
N PRO A 977 -23.78 -31.94 6.27
CA PRO A 977 -24.60 -32.95 5.59
C PRO A 977 -25.34 -33.93 6.52
N ASN A 978 -25.05 -33.96 7.82
CA ASN A 978 -25.56 -35.00 8.74
C ASN A 978 -26.52 -34.46 9.83
N VAL A 979 -26.66 -33.15 9.98
CA VAL A 979 -27.57 -32.46 10.91
C VAL A 979 -28.64 -31.74 10.09
N PRO A 980 -29.91 -31.65 10.56
CA PRO A 980 -30.91 -30.83 9.91
C PRO A 980 -30.40 -29.41 9.64
N PHE A 981 -30.57 -28.91 8.42
CA PHE A 981 -29.91 -27.68 7.96
C PHE A 981 -30.23 -26.46 8.83
N GLU A 982 -31.49 -26.28 9.24
CA GLU A 982 -31.90 -25.18 10.13
C GLU A 982 -31.23 -25.28 11.52
N GLU A 983 -31.13 -26.49 12.06
CA GLU A 983 -30.44 -26.72 13.33
C GLU A 983 -28.95 -26.39 13.20
N PHE A 984 -28.31 -26.73 12.06
CA PHE A 984 -26.93 -26.38 11.79
C PHE A 984 -26.72 -24.85 11.71
N MET A 985 -27.61 -24.14 11.00
CA MET A 985 -27.54 -22.69 10.87
C MET A 985 -27.62 -22.00 12.24
N GLU A 986 -28.57 -22.41 13.09
CA GLU A 986 -28.78 -21.80 14.40
C GLU A 986 -27.70 -22.19 15.43
N THR A 987 -27.39 -23.48 15.53
CA THR A 987 -26.55 -24.00 16.62
C THR A 987 -25.05 -23.91 16.33
N THR A 988 -24.67 -23.86 15.04
CA THR A 988 -23.26 -23.92 14.61
C THR A 988 -22.86 -22.70 13.77
N TYR A 989 -23.48 -22.48 12.60
CA TYR A 989 -23.04 -21.43 11.66
C TYR A 989 -23.10 -20.04 12.28
N ASN A 990 -24.27 -19.62 12.78
CA ASN A 990 -24.47 -18.27 13.32
C ASN A 990 -23.70 -17.98 14.62
N LYS A 991 -23.28 -19.01 15.35
CA LYS A 991 -22.50 -18.84 16.60
C LYS A 991 -21.01 -18.70 16.34
N LEU A 992 -20.51 -19.45 15.37
CA LEU A 992 -19.07 -19.57 15.11
C LEU A 992 -18.60 -18.66 13.97
N VAL A 993 -19.46 -18.34 13.00
CA VAL A 993 -19.12 -17.50 11.85
C VAL A 993 -19.63 -16.07 12.08
N PRO A 994 -18.77 -15.03 11.99
CA PRO A 994 -17.37 -15.05 11.56
C PRO A 994 -16.34 -15.12 12.73
N ASN A 995 -16.81 -15.12 13.98
CA ASN A 995 -15.99 -14.75 15.14
C ASN A 995 -14.98 -15.81 15.59
N VAL A 996 -15.28 -17.09 15.36
CA VAL A 996 -14.45 -18.25 15.76
C VAL A 996 -13.86 -18.94 14.53
N TYR A 997 -14.59 -18.95 13.41
CA TYR A 997 -14.16 -19.60 12.19
C TYR A 997 -14.63 -18.83 10.96
N VAL A 998 -13.70 -18.64 10.02
CA VAL A 998 -13.97 -18.10 8.68
C VAL A 998 -13.96 -19.30 7.71
N PRO A 999 -15.12 -19.75 7.20
CA PRO A 999 -15.19 -20.94 6.36
C PRO A 999 -14.40 -20.77 5.07
N GLU A 1000 -13.59 -21.74 4.67
CA GLU A 1000 -12.85 -21.67 3.40
C GLU A 1000 -13.80 -21.84 2.18
N PRO A 1001 -13.39 -21.46 0.96
CA PRO A 1001 -14.25 -21.54 -0.23
C PRO A 1001 -14.89 -22.91 -0.46
N SER A 1002 -14.17 -24.00 -0.17
CA SER A 1002 -14.70 -25.36 -0.29
C SER A 1002 -15.82 -25.67 0.70
N VAL A 1003 -15.77 -25.10 1.91
CA VAL A 1003 -16.83 -25.28 2.93
C VAL A 1003 -18.03 -24.43 2.56
N MET A 1004 -17.81 -23.19 2.12
CA MET A 1004 -18.88 -22.32 1.62
C MET A 1004 -19.63 -22.96 0.44
N LYS A 1005 -18.93 -23.63 -0.48
CA LYS A 1005 -19.56 -24.36 -1.58
C LYS A 1005 -20.52 -25.44 -1.08
N GLU A 1006 -20.11 -26.20 -0.06
CA GLU A 1006 -20.97 -27.23 0.52
C GLU A 1006 -22.16 -26.63 1.28
N VAL A 1007 -22.00 -25.45 1.92
CA VAL A 1007 -23.12 -24.76 2.57
C VAL A 1007 -24.19 -24.37 1.55
N ILE A 1008 -23.78 -23.77 0.42
CA ILE A 1008 -24.70 -23.39 -0.65
C ILE A 1008 -25.40 -24.64 -1.24
N LYS A 1009 -24.69 -25.76 -1.35
CA LYS A 1009 -25.26 -27.03 -1.80
C LYS A 1009 -26.29 -27.61 -0.81
N GLN A 1010 -26.04 -27.52 0.50
CA GLN A 1010 -27.03 -27.96 1.47
C GLN A 1010 -28.27 -27.06 1.51
N ILE A 1011 -28.11 -25.76 1.25
CA ILE A 1011 -29.25 -24.85 1.07
C ILE A 1011 -30.18 -25.37 -0.04
N GLU A 1012 -29.60 -25.68 -1.20
CA GLU A 1012 -30.35 -26.20 -2.36
C GLU A 1012 -31.03 -27.53 -2.04
N LEU A 1013 -30.31 -28.50 -1.46
CA LEU A 1013 -30.84 -29.83 -1.14
C LEU A 1013 -31.99 -29.81 -0.12
N ASN A 1014 -31.98 -28.84 0.80
CA ASN A 1014 -33.01 -28.68 1.82
C ASN A 1014 -34.10 -27.68 1.43
N GLY A 1015 -34.01 -27.05 0.25
CA GLY A 1015 -34.94 -26.02 -0.21
C GLY A 1015 -34.92 -24.74 0.62
N ALA A 1016 -33.84 -24.49 1.38
CA ALA A 1016 -33.70 -23.41 2.36
C ALA A 1016 -33.14 -22.12 1.74
N ILE A 1017 -33.68 -21.76 0.56
CA ILE A 1017 -33.16 -20.70 -0.32
C ILE A 1017 -33.21 -19.30 0.32
N GLU A 1018 -33.97 -19.12 1.39
CA GLU A 1018 -34.04 -17.92 2.21
C GLU A 1018 -32.69 -17.52 2.85
N HIS A 1019 -31.77 -18.47 3.01
CA HIS A 1019 -30.43 -18.21 3.59
C HIS A 1019 -29.43 -17.67 2.56
N ILE A 1020 -29.71 -17.76 1.26
CA ILE A 1020 -28.80 -17.30 0.19
C ILE A 1020 -28.33 -15.85 0.36
N PRO A 1021 -29.19 -14.86 0.71
CA PRO A 1021 -28.74 -13.48 0.91
C PRO A 1021 -27.76 -13.33 2.08
N ARG A 1022 -27.94 -14.12 3.15
CA ARG A 1022 -27.00 -14.13 4.28
C ARG A 1022 -25.67 -14.74 3.87
N ILE A 1023 -25.68 -15.89 3.20
CA ILE A 1023 -24.47 -16.55 2.70
C ILE A 1023 -23.73 -15.68 1.68
N TRP A 1024 -24.44 -14.97 0.80
CA TRP A 1024 -23.84 -14.00 -0.12
C TRP A 1024 -23.13 -12.86 0.63
N SER A 1025 -23.77 -12.32 1.66
CA SER A 1025 -23.16 -11.28 2.51
C SER A 1025 -21.87 -11.78 3.17
N ASP A 1026 -21.89 -13.00 3.71
CA ASP A 1026 -20.72 -13.63 4.31
C ASP A 1026 -19.63 -13.92 3.26
N MET A 1027 -20.01 -14.35 2.04
CA MET A 1027 -19.07 -14.50 0.92
C MET A 1027 -18.38 -13.20 0.53
N ILE A 1028 -19.06 -12.05 0.61
CA ILE A 1028 -18.45 -10.74 0.38
C ILE A 1028 -17.45 -10.42 1.51
N VAL A 1029 -17.86 -10.58 2.77
CA VAL A 1029 -17.00 -10.32 3.95
C VAL A 1029 -15.72 -11.18 3.90
N PHE A 1030 -15.81 -12.41 3.43
CA PHE A 1030 -14.67 -13.33 3.32
C PHE A 1030 -13.90 -13.21 2.01
N ASN A 1031 -14.24 -12.24 1.14
CA ASN A 1031 -13.61 -12.04 -0.16
C ASN A 1031 -13.68 -13.28 -1.09
N HIS A 1032 -14.80 -14.01 -1.03
CA HIS A 1032 -15.10 -15.17 -1.87
C HIS A 1032 -15.83 -14.83 -3.16
N ASN A 1033 -16.27 -13.58 -3.34
CA ASN A 1033 -16.90 -13.05 -4.54
C ASN A 1033 -15.97 -12.97 -5.78
N ASN A 1034 -14.69 -13.36 -5.64
CA ASN A 1034 -13.73 -13.52 -6.73
C ASN A 1034 -13.50 -15.00 -7.12
N ARG A 1035 -14.38 -15.93 -6.71
CA ARG A 1035 -14.23 -17.37 -6.97
C ARG A 1035 -15.30 -17.85 -7.95
N GLU A 1036 -14.90 -18.06 -9.21
CA GLU A 1036 -15.78 -18.47 -10.31
C GLU A 1036 -16.72 -19.64 -9.92
N ASP A 1037 -16.15 -20.70 -9.33
CA ASP A 1037 -16.89 -21.89 -8.88
C ASP A 1037 -18.03 -21.59 -7.90
N LEU A 1038 -17.85 -20.65 -6.97
CA LEU A 1038 -18.86 -20.31 -5.97
C LEU A 1038 -19.96 -19.44 -6.57
N ILE A 1039 -19.57 -18.49 -7.43
CA ILE A 1039 -20.49 -17.59 -8.12
C ILE A 1039 -21.38 -18.39 -9.08
N ALA A 1040 -20.79 -19.27 -9.88
CA ALA A 1040 -21.55 -20.14 -10.78
C ALA A 1040 -22.56 -21.00 -10.01
N TYR A 1041 -22.17 -21.51 -8.84
CA TYR A 1041 -23.03 -22.36 -8.02
C TYR A 1041 -24.17 -21.57 -7.37
N ILE A 1042 -23.91 -20.41 -6.76
CA ILE A 1042 -24.95 -19.59 -6.13
C ILE A 1042 -25.96 -19.05 -7.16
N LEU A 1043 -25.50 -18.69 -8.37
CA LEU A 1043 -26.37 -18.31 -9.49
C LEU A 1043 -27.30 -19.45 -9.91
N ALA A 1044 -26.78 -20.68 -10.01
CA ALA A 1044 -27.59 -21.85 -10.35
C ALA A 1044 -28.70 -22.07 -9.30
N VAL A 1045 -28.35 -22.06 -8.00
CA VAL A 1045 -29.32 -22.25 -6.91
C VAL A 1045 -30.43 -21.19 -6.95
N MET A 1046 -30.11 -19.92 -7.21
CA MET A 1046 -31.12 -18.86 -7.30
C MET A 1046 -32.05 -19.01 -8.52
N VAL A 1047 -31.55 -19.54 -9.64
CA VAL A 1047 -32.34 -19.69 -10.88
C VAL A 1047 -33.18 -20.96 -10.88
N ASP A 1048 -32.62 -22.08 -10.44
CA ASP A 1048 -33.24 -23.40 -10.56
C ASP A 1048 -34.38 -23.59 -9.54
N ASN A 1049 -34.43 -22.78 -8.48
CA ASN A 1049 -35.49 -22.82 -7.47
C ASN A 1049 -36.62 -21.83 -7.77
N VAL A 1050 -37.87 -22.31 -7.71
CA VAL A 1050 -39.07 -21.50 -7.97
C VAL A 1050 -39.41 -20.68 -6.73
N VAL A 1051 -39.32 -19.36 -6.86
CA VAL A 1051 -39.73 -18.40 -5.83
C VAL A 1051 -41.15 -17.89 -6.15
N PRO A 1052 -42.08 -17.83 -5.18
CA PRO A 1052 -43.42 -17.28 -5.41
C PRO A 1052 -43.38 -15.84 -5.94
N GLU A 1053 -44.22 -15.54 -6.94
CA GLU A 1053 -44.37 -14.18 -7.48
C GLU A 1053 -44.75 -13.19 -6.36
N GLY A 1054 -44.00 -12.09 -6.24
CA GLY A 1054 -44.19 -11.08 -5.20
C GLY A 1054 -43.46 -11.35 -3.87
N SER A 1055 -42.66 -12.42 -3.76
CA SER A 1055 -41.79 -12.65 -2.60
C SER A 1055 -40.62 -11.66 -2.56
N GLU A 1056 -40.26 -11.20 -1.36
CA GLU A 1056 -39.06 -10.37 -1.11
C GLU A 1056 -37.76 -11.05 -1.60
N LEU A 1057 -37.77 -12.40 -1.70
CA LEU A 1057 -36.64 -13.16 -2.21
C LEU A 1057 -36.37 -12.93 -3.71
N VAL A 1058 -37.39 -12.63 -4.51
CA VAL A 1058 -37.22 -12.30 -5.94
C VAL A 1058 -36.39 -11.03 -6.09
N GLU A 1059 -36.70 -10.00 -5.29
CA GLU A 1059 -35.95 -8.75 -5.27
C GLU A 1059 -34.51 -8.96 -4.76
N LYS A 1060 -34.34 -9.75 -3.69
CA LYS A 1060 -33.01 -10.07 -3.14
C LYS A 1060 -32.14 -10.83 -4.14
N PHE A 1061 -32.67 -11.84 -4.83
CA PHE A 1061 -31.91 -12.61 -5.83
C PHE A 1061 -31.57 -11.78 -7.07
N SER A 1062 -32.49 -10.91 -7.50
CA SER A 1062 -32.24 -9.95 -8.57
C SER A 1062 -31.10 -8.99 -8.19
N LYS A 1063 -31.09 -8.46 -6.96
CA LYS A 1063 -30.00 -7.63 -6.43
C LYS A 1063 -28.67 -8.38 -6.37
N ILE A 1064 -28.65 -9.62 -5.90
CA ILE A 1064 -27.43 -10.45 -5.86
C ILE A 1064 -26.92 -10.72 -7.28
N GLY A 1065 -27.80 -11.03 -8.24
CA GLY A 1065 -27.43 -11.21 -9.65
C GLY A 1065 -26.80 -9.96 -10.27
N LEU A 1066 -27.34 -8.78 -9.96
CA LEU A 1066 -26.79 -7.50 -10.40
C LEU A 1066 -25.46 -7.16 -9.70
N ASP A 1067 -25.33 -7.45 -8.42
CA ASP A 1067 -24.10 -7.30 -7.65
C ASP A 1067 -22.98 -8.19 -8.21
N ILE A 1068 -23.29 -9.45 -8.55
CA ILE A 1068 -22.35 -10.35 -9.24
C ILE A 1068 -21.95 -9.78 -10.61
N TYR A 1069 -22.92 -9.31 -11.40
CA TYR A 1069 -22.64 -8.72 -12.71
C TYR A 1069 -21.72 -7.51 -12.59
N THR A 1070 -22.07 -6.53 -11.75
CA THR A 1070 -21.29 -5.30 -11.57
C THR A 1070 -19.92 -5.58 -10.94
N SER A 1071 -19.82 -6.53 -10.01
CA SER A 1071 -18.56 -6.92 -9.37
C SER A 1071 -17.60 -7.64 -10.32
N ILE A 1072 -18.09 -8.42 -11.29
CA ILE A 1072 -17.25 -9.10 -12.29
C ILE A 1072 -16.91 -8.14 -13.44
N ASP A 1073 -17.88 -7.34 -13.89
CA ASP A 1073 -17.70 -6.40 -14.98
C ASP A 1073 -16.71 -5.27 -14.63
N GLY A 1074 -16.67 -4.87 -13.35
CA GLY A 1074 -15.70 -3.89 -12.83
C GLY A 1074 -14.34 -4.46 -12.42
N GLN A 1075 -14.00 -5.71 -12.74
CA GLN A 1075 -12.66 -6.26 -12.47
C GLN A 1075 -11.67 -5.84 -13.54
N ALA A 1076 -10.57 -5.18 -13.14
CA ALA A 1076 -9.46 -4.88 -14.05
C ALA A 1076 -8.92 -6.17 -14.72
N GLU A 1077 -8.75 -6.15 -16.04
CA GLU A 1077 -8.38 -7.32 -16.87
C GLU A 1077 -7.05 -7.99 -16.43
N ASP A 1078 -6.20 -7.32 -15.64
CA ASP A 1078 -4.85 -7.75 -15.22
C ASP A 1078 -4.73 -8.54 -13.90
N LYS A 1079 -5.82 -8.80 -13.17
CA LYS A 1079 -5.70 -9.64 -11.97
C LYS A 1079 -5.33 -11.06 -12.38
N TYR A 1080 -4.23 -11.59 -11.83
CA TYR A 1080 -3.74 -12.96 -12.04
C TYR A 1080 -4.78 -14.08 -11.75
N ASN A 1081 -5.90 -13.73 -11.10
CA ASN A 1081 -7.07 -14.58 -10.80
C ASN A 1081 -8.42 -13.83 -10.99
N SER A 1082 -8.62 -13.11 -12.10
CA SER A 1082 -9.93 -12.49 -12.40
C SER A 1082 -10.97 -13.52 -12.84
N VAL A 1083 -12.22 -13.35 -12.38
CA VAL A 1083 -13.35 -14.19 -12.83
C VAL A 1083 -13.81 -13.69 -14.19
N LYS A 1084 -13.98 -14.60 -15.16
CA LYS A 1084 -14.49 -14.24 -16.49
C LYS A 1084 -15.96 -14.62 -16.62
N PHE A 1085 -16.72 -13.81 -17.35
CA PHE A 1085 -18.11 -14.15 -17.67
C PHE A 1085 -18.17 -15.35 -18.62
N THR A 1086 -19.04 -16.30 -18.29
CA THR A 1086 -19.50 -17.35 -19.19
C THR A 1086 -20.90 -17.03 -19.71
N GLY A 1087 -21.27 -17.57 -20.89
CA GLY A 1087 -22.60 -17.39 -21.46
C GLY A 1087 -23.70 -17.89 -20.52
N ASP A 1088 -23.43 -18.99 -19.81
CA ASP A 1088 -24.30 -19.56 -18.79
C ASP A 1088 -24.52 -18.63 -17.58
N MET A 1089 -23.44 -18.04 -17.04
CA MET A 1089 -23.55 -17.07 -15.93
C MET A 1089 -24.39 -15.85 -16.31
N LEU A 1090 -24.13 -15.27 -17.50
CA LEU A 1090 -24.88 -14.12 -17.99
C LEU A 1090 -26.36 -14.49 -18.25
N GLY A 1091 -26.63 -15.68 -18.79
CA GLY A 1091 -27.98 -16.19 -18.96
C GLY A 1091 -28.73 -16.31 -17.62
N LYS A 1092 -28.08 -16.84 -16.58
CA LYS A 1092 -28.66 -16.95 -15.22
C LYS A 1092 -28.93 -15.60 -14.58
N ILE A 1093 -27.97 -14.67 -14.66
CA ILE A 1093 -28.15 -13.29 -14.19
C ILE A 1093 -29.34 -12.64 -14.91
N MET A 1094 -29.43 -12.81 -16.23
CA MET A 1094 -30.55 -12.28 -17.03
C MET A 1094 -31.90 -12.84 -16.55
N ILE A 1095 -32.00 -14.14 -16.29
CA ILE A 1095 -33.23 -14.74 -15.74
C ILE A 1095 -33.61 -14.10 -14.39
N LEU A 1096 -32.66 -13.91 -13.48
CA LEU A 1096 -32.93 -13.32 -12.16
C LEU A 1096 -33.46 -11.87 -12.26
N LEU A 1097 -32.89 -11.09 -13.17
CA LEU A 1097 -33.33 -9.72 -13.45
C LEU A 1097 -34.74 -9.69 -14.06
N LEU A 1098 -34.99 -10.53 -15.07
CA LEU A 1098 -36.29 -10.60 -15.75
C LEU A 1098 -37.42 -11.07 -14.82
N ARG A 1099 -37.16 -12.02 -13.92
CA ARG A 1099 -38.13 -12.46 -12.88
C ARG A 1099 -38.58 -11.31 -11.97
N ASN A 1100 -37.71 -10.34 -11.72
CA ASN A 1100 -38.03 -9.13 -10.95
C ASN A 1100 -38.57 -7.99 -11.84
N SER A 1101 -38.90 -8.26 -13.10
CA SER A 1101 -39.31 -7.27 -14.10
C SER A 1101 -38.27 -6.15 -14.36
N ASP A 1102 -36.99 -6.41 -14.05
CA ASP A 1102 -35.89 -5.47 -14.30
C ASP A 1102 -35.36 -5.61 -15.73
N PHE A 1103 -36.14 -5.10 -16.68
CA PHE A 1103 -35.87 -5.27 -18.11
C PHE A 1103 -34.66 -4.46 -18.60
N GLU A 1104 -34.37 -3.30 -18.00
CA GLU A 1104 -33.24 -2.47 -18.44
C GLU A 1104 -31.90 -3.09 -18.07
N ASN A 1105 -31.73 -3.59 -16.84
CA ASN A 1105 -30.50 -4.29 -16.47
C ASN A 1105 -30.36 -5.62 -17.23
N ALA A 1106 -31.46 -6.34 -17.45
CA ALA A 1106 -31.44 -7.53 -18.31
C ALA A 1106 -31.01 -7.20 -19.75
N SER A 1107 -31.40 -6.03 -20.27
CA SER A 1107 -30.99 -5.56 -21.60
C SER A 1107 -29.50 -5.25 -21.67
N LEU A 1108 -28.89 -4.75 -20.58
CA LEU A 1108 -27.44 -4.55 -20.50
C LEU A 1108 -26.68 -5.88 -20.57
N VAL A 1109 -27.16 -6.89 -19.84
CA VAL A 1109 -26.60 -8.25 -19.87
C VAL A 1109 -26.69 -8.83 -21.29
N MET A 1110 -27.83 -8.68 -21.95
CA MET A 1110 -28.04 -9.14 -23.32
C MET A 1110 -27.15 -8.40 -24.34
N HIS A 1111 -27.01 -7.08 -24.20
CA HIS A 1111 -26.11 -6.28 -25.04
C HIS A 1111 -24.66 -6.78 -24.91
N LYS A 1112 -24.21 -7.11 -23.70
CA LYS A 1112 -22.87 -7.68 -23.48
C LYS A 1112 -22.70 -9.03 -24.17
N LEU A 1113 -23.70 -9.93 -24.07
CA LEU A 1113 -23.70 -11.22 -24.76
C LEU A 1113 -23.54 -11.07 -26.28
N ILE A 1114 -24.22 -10.10 -26.89
CA ILE A 1114 -24.17 -9.86 -28.34
C ILE A 1114 -22.83 -9.24 -28.75
N HIS A 1115 -22.44 -8.14 -28.12
CA HIS A 1115 -21.29 -7.35 -28.55
C HIS A 1115 -19.94 -7.93 -28.12
N GLN A 1116 -19.91 -8.76 -27.07
CA GLN A 1116 -18.69 -9.38 -26.55
C GLN A 1116 -18.68 -10.91 -26.67
N HIS A 1117 -19.50 -11.50 -27.56
CA HIS A 1117 -19.61 -12.95 -27.77
C HIS A 1117 -18.26 -13.65 -28.03
N GLN A 1118 -17.25 -12.96 -28.56
CA GLN A 1118 -15.90 -13.52 -28.79
C GLN A 1118 -15.06 -13.65 -27.51
N LYS A 1119 -15.36 -12.84 -26.48
CA LYS A 1119 -14.67 -12.85 -25.17
C LYS A 1119 -15.37 -13.78 -24.17
N ILE A 1120 -16.63 -14.14 -24.40
CA ILE A 1120 -17.48 -14.93 -23.50
C ILE A 1120 -17.42 -16.40 -23.91
N VAL A 1121 -17.07 -17.27 -22.96
CA VAL A 1121 -17.02 -18.70 -23.21
C VAL A 1121 -18.41 -19.31 -23.03
N GLY A 1122 -18.88 -20.04 -24.05
CA GLY A 1122 -20.19 -20.69 -24.06
C GLY A 1122 -21.34 -19.75 -24.43
N VAL A 1123 -22.57 -20.27 -24.36
CA VAL A 1123 -23.82 -19.56 -24.71
C VAL A 1123 -24.81 -19.66 -23.54
N PRO A 1124 -25.73 -18.69 -23.37
CA PRO A 1124 -26.79 -18.78 -22.37
C PRO A 1124 -27.76 -19.93 -22.67
N SER A 1125 -28.59 -20.32 -21.69
CA SER A 1125 -29.68 -21.27 -21.95
C SER A 1125 -30.72 -20.69 -22.90
N PHE A 1126 -31.38 -21.56 -23.67
CA PHE A 1126 -32.46 -21.12 -24.57
C PHE A 1126 -33.62 -20.48 -23.79
N ASP A 1127 -33.92 -21.00 -22.60
CA ASP A 1127 -34.96 -20.45 -21.71
C ASP A 1127 -34.67 -19.00 -21.31
N ALA A 1128 -33.41 -18.63 -21.10
CA ALA A 1128 -33.03 -17.25 -20.81
C ALA A 1128 -33.34 -16.33 -22.01
N LEU A 1129 -33.05 -16.79 -23.23
CA LEU A 1129 -33.31 -16.05 -24.47
C LEU A 1129 -34.82 -15.94 -24.75
N ASP A 1130 -35.58 -17.03 -24.55
CA ASP A 1130 -37.04 -17.02 -24.71
C ASP A 1130 -37.72 -16.06 -23.71
N LEU A 1131 -37.29 -16.09 -22.45
CA LEU A 1131 -37.79 -15.19 -21.41
C LEU A 1131 -37.47 -13.72 -21.74
N PHE A 1132 -36.28 -13.43 -22.28
CA PHE A 1132 -35.92 -12.09 -22.72
C PHE A 1132 -36.80 -11.61 -23.88
N VAL A 1133 -37.12 -12.49 -24.84
CA VAL A 1133 -38.06 -12.18 -25.94
C VAL A 1133 -39.47 -11.92 -25.41
N ASP A 1134 -39.95 -12.68 -24.43
CA ASP A 1134 -41.25 -12.41 -23.77
C ASP A 1134 -41.29 -11.02 -23.15
N HIS A 1135 -40.25 -10.62 -22.42
CA HIS A 1135 -40.16 -9.29 -21.84
C HIS A 1135 -40.01 -8.19 -22.91
N CYS A 1136 -39.36 -8.46 -24.05
CA CYS A 1136 -39.34 -7.51 -25.17
C CYS A 1136 -40.74 -7.30 -25.78
N ILE A 1137 -41.57 -8.35 -25.82
CA ILE A 1137 -42.97 -8.25 -26.28
C ILE A 1137 -43.79 -7.42 -25.29
N ILE A 1138 -43.65 -7.69 -23.98
CA ILE A 1138 -44.33 -6.93 -22.92
C ILE A 1138 -43.96 -5.44 -22.98
N ASN A 1139 -42.67 -5.13 -23.15
CA ASN A 1139 -42.14 -3.76 -23.21
C ASN A 1139 -42.24 -3.12 -24.61
N LYS A 1140 -42.78 -3.82 -25.61
CA LYS A 1140 -42.95 -3.34 -27.01
C LYS A 1140 -41.62 -2.88 -27.66
N THR A 1141 -40.54 -3.64 -27.47
CA THR A 1141 -39.21 -3.36 -28.04
C THR A 1141 -38.83 -4.37 -29.12
N PRO A 1142 -39.39 -4.26 -30.35
CA PRO A 1142 -39.20 -5.25 -31.41
C PRO A 1142 -37.74 -5.38 -31.88
N SER A 1143 -36.97 -4.28 -31.86
CA SER A 1143 -35.57 -4.28 -32.31
C SER A 1143 -34.68 -5.13 -31.39
N ARG A 1144 -34.84 -5.01 -30.06
CA ARG A 1144 -34.09 -5.81 -29.06
C ARG A 1144 -34.47 -7.30 -29.14
N ALA A 1145 -35.74 -7.61 -29.39
CA ALA A 1145 -36.19 -8.99 -29.61
C ALA A 1145 -35.54 -9.61 -30.85
N ILE A 1146 -35.49 -8.87 -31.96
CA ILE A 1146 -34.87 -9.33 -33.21
C ILE A 1146 -33.36 -9.55 -33.03
N GLU A 1147 -32.67 -8.70 -32.28
CA GLU A 1147 -31.25 -8.87 -31.95
C GLU A 1147 -31.00 -10.13 -31.10
N CYS A 1148 -31.86 -10.41 -30.13
CA CYS A 1148 -31.81 -11.67 -29.37
C CYS A 1148 -32.05 -12.90 -30.25
N ILE A 1149 -33.02 -12.83 -31.16
CA ILE A 1149 -33.32 -13.92 -32.11
C ILE A 1149 -32.16 -14.12 -33.09
N GLN A 1150 -31.53 -13.04 -33.56
CA GLN A 1150 -30.34 -13.10 -34.41
C GLN A 1150 -29.18 -13.77 -33.66
N TYR A 1151 -28.91 -13.37 -32.41
CA TYR A 1151 -27.90 -14.01 -31.58
C TYR A 1151 -28.18 -15.51 -31.38
N ALA A 1152 -29.44 -15.89 -31.14
CA ALA A 1152 -29.84 -17.29 -31.01
C ALA A 1152 -29.63 -18.07 -32.32
N SER A 1153 -29.91 -17.45 -33.47
CA SER A 1153 -29.62 -18.02 -34.80
C SER A 1153 -28.12 -18.23 -35.00
N ASP A 1154 -27.31 -17.21 -34.72
CA ASP A 1154 -25.86 -17.24 -34.92
C ASP A 1154 -25.17 -18.24 -33.98
N SER A 1155 -25.76 -18.44 -32.80
CA SER A 1155 -25.32 -19.43 -31.81
C SER A 1155 -25.79 -20.86 -32.10
N GLY A 1156 -26.61 -21.07 -33.15
CA GLY A 1156 -27.02 -22.39 -33.62
C GLY A 1156 -28.16 -23.06 -32.83
N PHE A 1157 -29.02 -22.28 -32.15
CA PHE A 1157 -30.17 -22.86 -31.45
C PHE A 1157 -31.22 -23.43 -32.44
N PRO A 1158 -31.80 -24.63 -32.18
CA PRO A 1158 -32.69 -25.30 -33.12
C PRO A 1158 -34.10 -24.71 -33.21
N ASP A 1159 -34.58 -24.00 -32.18
CA ASP A 1159 -35.97 -23.52 -32.08
C ASP A 1159 -36.13 -21.99 -32.25
N VAL A 1160 -35.18 -21.37 -32.96
CA VAL A 1160 -35.17 -19.92 -33.25
C VAL A 1160 -36.39 -19.50 -34.08
N LEU A 1161 -36.93 -20.43 -34.89
CA LEU A 1161 -38.16 -20.24 -35.64
C LEU A 1161 -39.36 -20.03 -34.71
N GLY A 1162 -39.43 -20.76 -33.59
CA GLY A 1162 -40.47 -20.59 -32.57
C GLY A 1162 -40.47 -19.18 -31.97
N LEU A 1163 -39.28 -18.64 -31.65
CA LEU A 1163 -39.14 -17.26 -31.14
C LEU A 1163 -39.60 -16.21 -32.15
N GLY A 1164 -39.26 -16.40 -33.43
CA GLY A 1164 -39.66 -15.48 -34.49
C GLY A 1164 -41.17 -15.49 -34.77
N VAL A 1165 -41.81 -16.66 -34.76
CA VAL A 1165 -43.28 -16.77 -34.86
C VAL A 1165 -43.95 -16.10 -33.67
N LYS A 1166 -43.47 -16.39 -32.45
CA LYS A 1166 -43.96 -15.83 -31.19
C LYS A 1166 -43.92 -14.30 -31.17
N LEU A 1167 -42.83 -13.70 -31.68
CA LEU A 1167 -42.69 -12.24 -31.80
C LEU A 1167 -43.68 -11.65 -32.82
N ASN A 1168 -43.81 -12.27 -34.00
CA ASN A 1168 -44.68 -11.79 -35.08
C ASN A 1168 -46.18 -11.90 -34.75
N GLU A 1169 -46.58 -12.92 -33.98
CA GLU A 1169 -47.98 -13.09 -33.56
C GLU A 1169 -48.39 -12.10 -32.45
N LYS A 1170 -47.48 -11.80 -31.51
CA LYS A 1170 -47.80 -11.01 -30.31
C LYS A 1170 -47.49 -9.51 -30.44
N LEU A 1171 -46.70 -9.09 -31.43
CA LEU A 1171 -46.29 -7.69 -31.59
C LEU A 1171 -46.40 -7.25 -33.06
N THR A 1172 -46.95 -6.07 -33.33
CA THR A 1172 -47.04 -5.51 -34.68
C THR A 1172 -45.67 -5.01 -35.13
N LEU A 1173 -45.11 -5.61 -36.19
CA LEU A 1173 -43.80 -5.28 -36.75
C LEU A 1173 -43.95 -4.44 -38.03
N ASP A 1174 -43.05 -3.47 -38.23
CA ASP A 1174 -42.95 -2.73 -39.50
C ASP A 1174 -42.21 -3.54 -40.59
N GLU A 1175 -42.24 -3.03 -41.82
CA GLU A 1175 -41.65 -3.69 -42.98
C GLU A 1175 -40.12 -3.91 -42.84
N GLY A 1176 -39.43 -3.02 -42.12
CA GLY A 1176 -38.00 -3.15 -41.82
C GLY A 1176 -37.71 -4.25 -40.80
N HIS A 1177 -38.52 -4.34 -39.75
CA HIS A 1177 -38.47 -5.39 -38.73
C HIS A 1177 -38.82 -6.77 -39.30
N LEU A 1178 -39.85 -6.87 -40.15
CA LEU A 1178 -40.21 -8.12 -40.83
C LEU A 1178 -39.10 -8.63 -41.76
N ASN A 1179 -38.42 -7.71 -42.47
CA ASN A 1179 -37.29 -8.07 -43.34
C ASN A 1179 -36.07 -8.54 -42.54
N ARG A 1180 -35.79 -7.92 -41.38
CA ARG A 1180 -34.73 -8.41 -40.46
C ARG A 1180 -35.08 -9.76 -39.86
N LEU A 1181 -36.30 -9.92 -39.37
CA LEU A 1181 -36.75 -11.16 -38.72
C LEU A 1181 -36.76 -12.35 -39.70
N SER A 1182 -37.26 -12.16 -40.92
CA SER A 1182 -37.25 -13.19 -41.97
C SER A 1182 -35.83 -13.64 -42.39
N LYS A 1183 -34.84 -12.75 -42.32
CA LYS A 1183 -33.43 -13.09 -42.49
C LYS A 1183 -32.88 -13.92 -41.33
N CYS A 1184 -33.30 -13.64 -40.09
CA CYS A 1184 -32.87 -14.38 -38.90
C CYS A 1184 -33.42 -15.83 -38.91
N VAL A 1185 -34.71 -16.02 -39.24
CA VAL A 1185 -35.37 -17.34 -39.19
C VAL A 1185 -35.37 -18.11 -40.51
N ASN A 1186 -34.74 -17.56 -41.56
CA ASN A 1186 -34.57 -18.17 -42.87
C ASN A 1186 -35.88 -18.60 -43.58
N ILE A 1187 -36.99 -17.88 -43.36
CA ILE A 1187 -38.31 -18.14 -43.96
C ILE A 1187 -38.96 -16.80 -44.38
N LYS A 1188 -39.69 -16.81 -45.51
CA LYS A 1188 -40.61 -15.72 -45.88
C LYS A 1188 -41.81 -15.72 -44.93
N ILE A 1189 -41.74 -14.91 -43.88
CA ILE A 1189 -42.88 -14.62 -43.00
C ILE A 1189 -43.91 -13.83 -43.83
N ARG A 1190 -45.16 -14.31 -43.85
CA ARG A 1190 -46.24 -13.75 -44.65
C ARG A 1190 -47.00 -12.67 -43.92
#